data_AF-A0A0W0FD01-F1
#
_entry.id   AF-A0A0W0FD01-F1
#
_cell.length_a   1.000
_cell.length_b   1.000
_cell.length_c   1.000
_cell.angle_alpha   90.00
_cell.angle_beta   90.00
_cell.angle_gamma   90.00
#
_symmetry.space_group_name_H-M   'P 1'
#
loop_
_entity.id
_entity.type
_entity.pdbx_description
1 polymer ?
#
loop_
_entity_poly.entity_id
_entity_poly.type
_entity_poly.pdbx_seq_one_letter_code
_entity_poly.pdbx_strand_id
1 'polypeptide(L)'
;MSSTESSLASNEPNYVFSARVLRIQVDHTRLSQTADTSPNACTGSPSPSFGHEYPLLPPFYGTYGLKSRMRLSSISVAIALIVQCTFVAAGASRVKPRRTSSILINPDAQPDLPSANEAKVASESVGLNLDDIQGDILVGMKKDKELFFFFGIQDAATFKSKLASDIRGLITSTTQLLDVSLQPTTAVNIAFSQTGLNALGNSDNLQDSLFKAGQFNDALALADPGTGNWVQGFAGTSVHGVFLIASDTQANVDAELANIQNILGNSIVEIHRLQGAARPGNEKGHEHFGYMDGISQPAIKGFVQAPLPGQAQVDPGVIITAETGDANAASRPAWTKGGSFLAFRQLKQRVPEFNKFLIDNALSVPGLTQQENADLLGARMIGRWKSGAPIDLTPLRDDPALAADPQRNNFFNYNHTDAGFDITTNLTMCPFSAHTRKTRPRADFSPENTRSQIMRAGIPYGPEVTEAETSARASSDASELERGLAFVSYQSNLSNGFAHGPTTQASVVDRKYCPSFLQNTPLTVTATRDVLAYRPGVDPIIGSTNSGPPGDASRTVNGLDPLNFQRPIVLNTDFVVSRGGEYFFSPPISALLTLSQMRLSSISVAVALIVQCTFVAAGASRVKPRRTTSILINPDAQPDLPSASEAKAASESVGLNLDDIQGDILVGMKKDKELFFFFGIQDAATFKSKLGSDIHGLITSTTQLLDVSLQPTTAVNIAFSQTGLNALGNSDSLQDSLFKSGQFNDAAALGDPGTGNWVQGFAGTSVHGVFLIASDTQANVDAELANIQNILGNSIVEVHRLQGAARPGSEKGHEHFGFMDGIGQPAINGFVQAPLPGQAQVNPGVILTAENGDTSASSRPAWTKGGSFLAFRQLKQRVPEFNKFLADNALTVPGLTQQENIDLLGARMVGRWKSGAPVDIAPLRDDPALGADSQRNNLFTYAHSDAGFTFSTNQTMCPFAAHTRKTRPRAEFTPENTINHIMRAGIPYGPEVTEAEASAQSSSDSSELERGLAFVSYQSNLSNGFAFIQLGLTIQASPLVTLYLAHRDPNRTPSSCRPGVDPIIGSTNGGNPPGNAARTINGLDPLNFQKPIVINTDFVVSRGGEYFFSPPISALVTLSQ
;
A
#
# COMPACT_ATOMS: atom_id res chain seq x y z
N MET A 1 -5.40 31.71 64.66
CA MET A 1 -5.84 30.30 64.67
C MET A 1 -7.34 30.27 64.42
N SER A 2 -7.89 29.12 64.02
CA SER A 2 -9.23 28.60 64.38
C SER A 2 -10.49 29.52 64.28
N SER A 3 -11.32 29.21 63.27
CA SER A 3 -12.64 28.57 63.42
C SER A 3 -13.95 29.34 63.73
N THR A 4 -15.03 28.68 63.28
CA THR A 4 -16.38 28.52 63.90
C THR A 4 -17.48 29.58 63.74
N GLU A 5 -18.72 29.08 63.83
CA GLU A 5 -19.99 29.77 63.60
C GLU A 5 -20.65 30.30 64.89
N SER A 6 -21.70 31.11 64.68
CA SER A 6 -22.99 31.13 65.39
C SER A 6 -23.37 32.37 66.23
N SER A 7 -24.65 32.75 66.06
CA SER A 7 -25.47 33.70 66.83
C SER A 7 -25.27 35.23 66.64
N LEU A 8 -26.39 35.85 66.25
CA LEU A 8 -26.98 37.11 66.76
C LEU A 8 -26.19 38.45 66.73
N ALA A 9 -26.64 39.30 65.80
CA ALA A 9 -27.18 40.66 66.02
C ALA A 9 -26.28 41.87 66.42
N SER A 10 -26.40 42.89 65.55
CA SER A 10 -26.46 44.35 65.84
C SER A 10 -25.18 45.21 65.97
N ASN A 11 -25.32 46.41 65.39
CA ASN A 11 -24.71 47.71 65.70
C ASN A 11 -23.26 48.07 65.29
N GLU A 12 -23.22 49.25 64.68
CA GLU A 12 -22.17 50.28 64.50
C GLU A 12 -21.37 50.67 65.78
N PRO A 13 -20.33 51.57 65.74
CA PRO A 13 -19.70 52.27 64.58
C PRO A 13 -18.15 52.48 64.62
N ASN A 14 -17.64 53.25 63.63
CA ASN A 14 -16.58 54.31 63.71
C ASN A 14 -15.05 54.03 63.60
N TYR A 15 -14.45 54.69 62.57
CA TYR A 15 -13.14 55.42 62.54
C TYR A 15 -11.80 54.65 62.83
N VAL A 16 -10.58 55.06 62.40
CA VAL A 16 -10.02 56.37 61.94
C VAL A 16 -8.70 56.19 61.12
N PHE A 17 -8.49 56.96 60.03
CA PHE A 17 -7.21 57.37 59.38
C PHE A 17 -6.22 56.29 58.80
N SER A 18 -5.24 56.55 57.93
CA SER A 18 -4.95 57.55 56.85
C SER A 18 -3.55 57.23 56.24
N ALA A 19 -3.06 57.71 55.07
CA ALA A 19 -3.62 58.17 53.78
C ALA A 19 -2.44 58.64 52.86
N ARG A 20 -2.71 58.98 51.56
CA ARG A 20 -1.89 59.84 50.63
C ARG A 20 -0.61 59.20 49.98
N VAL A 21 -0.06 59.61 48.80
CA VAL A 21 -0.43 60.54 47.66
C VAL A 21 0.51 60.37 46.41
N LEU A 22 -0.07 60.39 45.19
CA LEU A 22 0.42 60.90 43.85
C LEU A 22 1.79 60.56 43.16
N ARG A 23 1.68 60.34 41.82
CA ARG A 23 2.35 61.02 40.65
C ARG A 23 3.66 60.54 39.94
N ILE A 24 3.47 60.16 38.66
CA ILE A 24 3.89 60.83 37.37
C ILE A 24 5.36 60.79 36.84
N GLN A 25 5.47 60.27 35.59
CA GLN A 25 6.33 60.64 34.43
C GLN A 25 7.88 60.47 34.37
N VAL A 26 8.30 59.71 33.33
CA VAL A 26 9.18 60.12 32.18
C VAL A 26 10.73 59.89 32.18
N ASP A 27 11.13 59.16 31.13
CA ASP A 27 12.32 59.16 30.24
C ASP A 27 13.79 58.79 30.62
N HIS A 28 14.30 57.95 29.70
CA HIS A 28 15.58 57.97 28.97
C HIS A 28 16.98 57.78 29.61
N THR A 29 17.60 56.68 29.13
CA THR A 29 18.93 56.56 28.48
C THR A 29 20.22 56.22 29.25
N ARG A 30 20.78 55.07 28.81
CA ARG A 30 22.17 54.81 28.35
C ARG A 30 23.33 54.57 29.34
N LEU A 31 23.92 53.38 29.12
CA LEU A 31 25.37 53.07 28.96
C LEU A 31 26.30 52.91 30.19
N SER A 32 26.61 51.63 30.47
CA SER A 32 27.93 51.00 30.22
C SER A 32 28.89 50.65 31.40
N GLN A 33 29.76 49.67 31.10
CA GLN A 33 31.04 49.27 31.70
C GLN A 33 31.11 48.36 32.95
N THR A 34 31.99 47.33 32.80
CA THR A 34 32.91 46.65 33.76
C THR A 34 32.39 46.15 35.13
N ALA A 35 32.60 44.90 35.59
CA ALA A 35 33.69 43.90 35.52
C ALA A 35 34.69 43.95 36.71
N ASP A 36 34.87 42.79 37.36
CA ASP A 36 35.82 42.42 38.44
C ASP A 36 35.79 40.86 38.54
N THR A 37 36.71 40.06 39.11
CA THR A 37 37.85 40.27 40.04
C THR A 37 39.15 39.54 39.62
N SER A 38 40.23 39.77 40.38
CA SER A 38 41.64 39.34 40.17
C SER A 38 42.09 38.33 41.29
N PRO A 39 43.35 38.20 41.85
CA PRO A 39 44.63 38.94 41.70
C PRO A 39 45.98 38.13 41.78
N ASN A 40 47.11 38.89 41.77
CA ASN A 40 48.48 38.64 42.31
C ASN A 40 49.55 37.88 41.47
N ALA A 41 50.86 38.23 41.49
CA ALA A 41 51.58 39.49 41.87
C ALA A 41 53.10 39.47 41.48
N CYS A 42 53.80 40.62 41.62
CA CYS A 42 55.27 40.80 41.83
C CYS A 42 56.30 40.98 40.65
N THR A 43 56.37 42.21 40.12
CA THR A 43 57.56 43.12 40.03
C THR A 43 58.95 42.71 39.44
N GLY A 44 59.49 43.52 38.49
CA GLY A 44 60.95 43.74 38.33
C GLY A 44 61.46 44.23 36.94
N SER A 45 62.23 45.34 36.88
CA SER A 45 62.94 45.94 35.71
C SER A 45 64.39 46.34 36.12
N PRO A 46 65.34 46.88 35.27
CA PRO A 46 65.30 47.32 33.85
C PRO A 46 66.54 46.92 32.97
N SER A 47 66.74 47.59 31.81
CA SER A 47 67.74 47.37 30.73
C SER A 47 69.19 47.88 30.99
N PRO A 48 70.21 47.56 30.12
CA PRO A 48 70.61 48.48 29.02
C PRO A 48 71.15 47.80 27.71
N SER A 49 71.97 48.49 26.88
CA SER A 49 72.09 48.34 25.39
C SER A 49 73.52 48.30 24.77
N PHE A 50 73.64 47.75 23.52
CA PHE A 50 74.57 48.03 22.38
C PHE A 50 74.05 47.26 21.12
N GLY A 51 74.54 47.27 19.84
CA GLY A 51 75.64 47.90 19.05
C GLY A 51 76.11 46.93 17.92
N HIS A 52 76.62 47.26 16.71
CA HIS A 52 76.79 48.51 15.93
C HIS A 52 77.11 48.23 14.41
N GLU A 53 77.22 49.27 13.55
CA GLU A 53 77.90 49.39 12.21
C GLU A 53 77.67 48.43 10.98
N TYR A 54 76.89 48.88 9.97
CA TYR A 54 77.27 49.44 8.63
C TYR A 54 78.56 49.03 7.82
N PRO A 55 78.76 49.38 6.51
CA PRO A 55 77.87 49.96 5.44
C PRO A 55 78.08 49.48 3.94
N LEU A 56 77.36 50.13 2.99
CA LEU A 56 77.66 50.44 1.54
C LEU A 56 76.99 49.68 0.36
N LEU A 57 76.96 50.39 -0.79
CA LEU A 57 76.25 50.22 -2.09
C LEU A 57 77.16 50.82 -3.23
N PRO A 58 76.69 51.04 -4.49
CA PRO A 58 76.25 50.17 -5.59
C PRO A 58 77.21 50.35 -6.82
N PRO A 59 76.81 50.73 -8.07
CA PRO A 59 75.87 50.19 -9.08
C PRO A 59 76.58 49.76 -10.42
N PHE A 60 75.84 49.39 -11.49
CA PHE A 60 75.92 49.97 -12.88
C PHE A 60 75.16 49.19 -14.00
N TYR A 61 75.05 49.81 -15.18
CA TYR A 61 74.38 49.35 -16.42
C TYR A 61 75.31 48.56 -17.39
N GLY A 62 74.72 47.79 -18.32
CA GLY A 62 75.41 47.26 -19.52
C GLY A 62 74.46 46.56 -20.51
N THR A 63 74.69 46.68 -21.84
CA THR A 63 73.82 46.16 -22.92
C THR A 63 74.61 45.54 -24.10
N TYR A 64 73.88 44.94 -25.07
CA TYR A 64 74.33 44.28 -26.33
C TYR A 64 74.83 42.82 -26.21
N GLY A 65 74.60 41.96 -27.23
CA GLY A 65 75.00 40.53 -27.16
C GLY A 65 74.85 39.60 -28.39
N LEU A 66 73.86 39.78 -29.28
CA LEU A 66 73.66 39.03 -30.56
C LEU A 66 73.23 37.52 -30.55
N LYS A 67 72.41 37.19 -31.57
CA LYS A 67 72.25 35.89 -32.28
C LYS A 67 71.84 34.61 -31.50
N SER A 68 70.57 34.23 -31.67
CA SER A 68 70.19 33.23 -32.69
C SER A 68 68.75 33.44 -33.17
N ARG A 69 68.31 32.74 -34.22
CA ARG A 69 66.98 32.86 -34.83
C ARG A 69 66.20 31.55 -34.75
N MET A 70 64.91 31.62 -34.42
CA MET A 70 63.89 31.18 -35.38
C MET A 70 62.55 31.90 -35.15
N ARG A 71 61.60 31.72 -36.08
CA ARG A 71 60.34 32.47 -36.19
C ARG A 71 59.20 31.74 -35.45
N LEU A 72 58.28 32.39 -34.73
CA LEU A 72 57.44 33.59 -35.00
C LEU A 72 56.13 33.23 -35.73
N SER A 73 55.13 32.84 -34.92
CA SER A 73 53.70 33.10 -35.12
C SER A 73 52.93 32.71 -33.84
N SER A 74 52.02 33.47 -33.23
CA SER A 74 51.81 34.91 -33.04
C SER A 74 50.36 35.10 -32.55
N ILE A 75 50.14 36.05 -31.63
CA ILE A 75 48.90 36.86 -31.51
C ILE A 75 47.66 36.22 -30.82
N SER A 76 47.54 36.58 -29.52
CA SER A 76 46.38 37.33 -28.93
C SER A 76 45.03 36.62 -28.68
N VAL A 77 44.15 37.05 -27.76
CA VAL A 77 44.11 38.01 -26.61
C VAL A 77 42.89 37.56 -25.77
N ALA A 78 42.91 37.31 -24.45
CA ALA A 78 43.09 38.20 -23.28
C ALA A 78 41.89 39.15 -22.96
N ILE A 79 41.71 39.45 -21.66
CA ILE A 79 40.78 40.45 -21.03
C ILE A 79 39.32 40.03 -20.78
N ALA A 80 39.00 39.78 -19.50
CA ALA A 80 37.82 40.25 -18.72
C ALA A 80 37.69 39.40 -17.42
N LEU A 81 38.39 39.67 -16.31
CA LEU A 81 38.15 40.68 -15.25
C LEU A 81 36.84 40.57 -14.43
N ILE A 82 37.04 40.26 -13.14
CA ILE A 82 36.34 40.80 -11.94
C ILE A 82 34.83 40.51 -11.77
N VAL A 83 34.51 39.75 -10.71
CA VAL A 83 33.72 40.24 -9.56
C VAL A 83 33.97 39.37 -8.31
N GLN A 84 34.04 40.03 -7.14
CA GLN A 84 33.94 39.49 -5.76
C GLN A 84 34.80 38.28 -5.32
N CYS A 85 35.91 38.59 -4.66
CA CYS A 85 36.33 37.87 -3.45
C CYS A 85 35.91 38.67 -2.20
N THR A 86 34.68 38.47 -1.70
CA THR A 86 34.29 38.81 -0.32
C THR A 86 32.93 38.19 0.02
N PHE A 87 32.91 37.06 0.73
CA PHE A 87 31.95 36.80 1.83
C PHE A 87 32.35 35.55 2.63
N VAL A 88 33.40 35.67 3.45
CA VAL A 88 33.61 34.77 4.59
C VAL A 88 32.67 35.21 5.72
N ALA A 89 31.39 34.82 5.63
CA ALA A 89 30.35 35.20 6.60
C ALA A 89 29.16 34.22 6.68
N ALA A 90 29.41 32.91 6.71
CA ALA A 90 28.36 31.91 6.99
C ALA A 90 28.77 30.84 8.02
N GLY A 91 29.99 30.90 8.56
CA GLY A 91 30.46 30.08 9.69
C GLY A 91 29.84 30.52 11.03
N ALA A 92 28.53 30.78 11.05
CA ALA A 92 27.80 31.11 12.25
C ALA A 92 27.42 29.82 12.98
N SER A 93 27.72 29.74 14.28
CA SER A 93 26.91 28.91 15.16
C SER A 93 25.48 29.45 15.10
N ARG A 94 24.61 28.78 14.31
CA ARG A 94 23.17 29.04 14.34
C ARG A 94 22.63 28.52 15.67
N VAL A 95 22.81 29.31 16.72
CA VAL A 95 22.04 29.16 17.96
C VAL A 95 20.58 29.40 17.56
N LYS A 96 19.86 28.30 17.28
CA LYS A 96 18.44 28.34 16.92
C LYS A 96 17.68 29.15 18.00
N PRO A 97 16.76 30.06 17.65
CA PRO A 97 16.05 30.88 18.63
C PRO A 97 15.38 30.01 19.70
N ARG A 98 15.82 30.16 20.96
CA ARG A 98 15.35 29.35 22.08
C ARG A 98 13.90 29.69 22.41
N ARG A 99 13.09 28.65 22.61
CA ARG A 99 11.67 28.78 22.94
C ARG A 99 11.49 29.06 24.44
N THR A 100 10.36 29.67 24.79
CA THR A 100 9.88 29.83 26.19
C THR A 100 8.65 28.96 26.49
N SER A 101 8.11 28.28 25.48
CA SER A 101 7.00 27.34 25.56
C SER A 101 7.28 26.13 24.67
N SER A 102 6.75 24.97 25.08
CA SER A 102 6.96 23.72 24.33
C SER A 102 6.45 23.83 22.90
N ILE A 103 7.12 23.15 21.98
CA ILE A 103 6.67 22.88 20.61
C ILE A 103 5.65 21.72 20.55
N LEU A 104 5.42 21.05 21.68
CA LEU A 104 4.61 19.84 21.79
C LEU A 104 3.22 20.08 22.41
N ILE A 105 2.22 19.34 21.92
CA ILE A 105 0.85 19.27 22.43
C ILE A 105 0.72 18.17 23.48
N ASN A 106 -0.30 18.25 24.33
CA ASN A 106 -0.60 17.21 25.33
C ASN A 106 -2.12 17.08 25.54
N PRO A 107 -2.80 16.12 24.89
CA PRO A 107 -4.22 15.83 25.14
C PRO A 107 -4.41 15.01 26.42
N ASP A 108 -5.38 15.38 27.26
CA ASP A 108 -5.54 14.87 28.65
C ASP A 108 -5.67 13.34 28.79
N ALA A 109 -6.20 12.66 27.76
CA ALA A 109 -6.35 11.20 27.76
C ALA A 109 -5.06 10.43 27.40
N GLN A 110 -4.02 11.12 26.94
CA GLN A 110 -2.70 10.54 26.65
C GLN A 110 -1.78 10.60 27.88
N PRO A 111 -0.84 9.65 28.04
CA PRO A 111 0.20 9.76 29.06
C PRO A 111 1.12 10.97 28.81
N ASP A 112 1.58 11.60 29.90
CA ASP A 112 2.66 12.58 29.86
C ASP A 112 3.97 11.97 29.34
N LEU A 113 4.81 12.81 28.74
CA LEU A 113 6.19 12.46 28.41
C LEU A 113 7.07 12.60 29.67
N PRO A 114 8.09 11.74 29.84
CA PRO A 114 9.06 11.91 30.93
C PRO A 114 9.80 13.25 30.78
N SER A 115 10.12 13.91 31.90
CA SER A 115 10.97 15.11 31.84
C SER A 115 12.36 14.76 31.32
N ALA A 116 13.07 15.74 30.74
CA ALA A 116 14.43 15.55 30.24
C ALA A 116 15.39 14.94 31.30
N ASN A 117 15.19 15.26 32.58
CA ASN A 117 15.98 14.68 33.67
C ASN A 117 15.60 13.22 33.98
N GLU A 118 14.30 12.88 34.01
CA GLU A 118 13.85 11.50 34.23
C GLU A 118 14.25 10.58 33.08
N ALA A 119 14.10 11.05 31.83
CA ALA A 119 14.52 10.33 30.64
C ALA A 119 16.04 10.11 30.63
N LYS A 120 16.85 11.12 30.98
CA LYS A 120 18.30 10.99 31.12
C LYS A 120 18.70 9.96 32.19
N VAL A 121 18.14 10.05 33.39
CA VAL A 121 18.42 9.11 34.49
C VAL A 121 17.99 7.69 34.12
N ALA A 122 16.90 7.54 33.35
CA ALA A 122 16.51 6.25 32.77
C ALA A 122 17.56 5.76 31.77
N SER A 123 17.98 6.59 30.81
CA SER A 123 18.84 6.19 29.70
C SER A 123 20.25 5.80 30.17
N GLU A 124 20.80 6.52 31.16
CA GLU A 124 22.05 6.19 31.85
C GLU A 124 22.01 4.79 32.47
N SER A 125 20.86 4.34 33.00
CA SER A 125 20.72 3.02 33.65
C SER A 125 20.80 1.82 32.70
N VAL A 126 20.65 2.03 31.39
CA VAL A 126 20.75 0.98 30.35
C VAL A 126 21.79 1.29 29.26
N GLY A 127 22.49 2.42 29.35
CA GLY A 127 23.51 2.85 28.38
C GLY A 127 22.95 3.46 27.08
N LEU A 128 21.70 3.95 27.08
CA LEU A 128 21.04 4.48 25.88
C LEU A 128 21.36 5.97 25.66
N ASN A 129 21.76 6.33 24.43
CA ASN A 129 22.28 7.66 24.10
C ASN A 129 21.21 8.58 23.45
N LEU A 130 20.45 9.30 24.29
CA LEU A 130 19.39 10.22 23.85
C LEU A 130 19.88 11.45 23.06
N ASP A 131 21.19 11.73 23.04
CA ASP A 131 21.78 12.81 22.24
C ASP A 131 22.07 12.40 20.79
N ASP A 132 22.16 11.09 20.50
CA ASP A 132 22.45 10.55 19.16
C ASP A 132 21.22 9.90 18.49
N ILE A 133 20.18 9.61 19.28
CA ILE A 133 18.84 9.19 18.83
C ILE A 133 18.06 10.44 18.38
N GLN A 134 17.41 10.36 17.22
CA GLN A 134 16.60 11.46 16.69
C GLN A 134 15.24 11.57 17.39
N GLY A 135 14.74 12.81 17.58
CA GLY A 135 13.67 13.13 18.55
C GLY A 135 12.40 12.28 18.45
N ASP A 136 11.82 12.19 17.26
CA ASP A 136 10.55 11.48 16.98
C ASP A 136 10.56 9.99 17.35
N ILE A 137 11.72 9.30 17.37
CA ILE A 137 11.83 7.84 17.62
C ILE A 137 11.21 7.42 18.97
N LEU A 138 11.39 8.25 20.00
CA LEU A 138 10.93 7.97 21.37
C LEU A 138 9.86 8.96 21.88
N VAL A 139 9.89 10.21 21.38
CA VAL A 139 8.91 11.24 21.79
C VAL A 139 7.64 11.19 20.92
N GLY A 140 7.75 10.62 19.72
CA GLY A 140 6.72 10.65 18.68
C GLY A 140 6.28 12.04 18.23
N MET A 141 7.07 13.07 18.62
CA MET A 141 6.79 14.51 18.53
C MET A 141 5.28 14.79 18.61
N LYS A 142 4.64 14.78 19.79
CA LYS A 142 3.24 15.22 19.92
C LYS A 142 3.10 16.66 19.36
N LYS A 143 2.70 16.88 18.10
CA LYS A 143 2.96 18.12 17.34
C LYS A 143 1.70 18.86 16.87
N ASP A 144 1.78 20.18 16.72
CA ASP A 144 0.66 21.03 16.24
C ASP A 144 0.67 21.19 14.70
N LYS A 145 1.87 21.24 14.10
CA LYS A 145 2.14 21.20 12.65
C LYS A 145 3.36 20.34 12.36
N GLU A 146 3.31 19.59 11.26
CA GLU A 146 4.47 18.86 10.74
C GLU A 146 4.40 18.77 9.23
N LEU A 147 5.49 19.14 8.55
CA LEU A 147 5.67 18.78 7.16
C LEU A 147 6.56 17.54 7.08
N PHE A 148 6.07 16.51 6.41
CA PHE A 148 6.91 15.45 5.89
C PHE A 148 7.34 15.82 4.49
N PHE A 149 8.65 16.04 4.28
CA PHE A 149 9.24 16.40 3.00
C PHE A 149 10.08 15.23 2.47
N PHE A 150 9.57 14.58 1.44
CA PHE A 150 10.17 13.42 0.80
C PHE A 150 11.02 13.85 -0.38
N PHE A 151 12.23 13.31 -0.48
CA PHE A 151 13.23 13.75 -1.45
C PHE A 151 13.95 12.58 -2.13
N GLY A 152 14.28 12.80 -3.40
CA GLY A 152 15.18 11.95 -4.19
C GLY A 152 16.55 12.61 -4.29
N ILE A 153 17.63 11.83 -4.29
CA ILE A 153 19.00 12.36 -4.38
C ILE A 153 19.44 12.38 -5.86
N GLN A 154 19.79 13.56 -6.36
CA GLN A 154 20.18 13.81 -7.76
C GLN A 154 21.71 13.94 -7.93
N ASP A 155 22.41 14.50 -6.94
CA ASP A 155 23.88 14.51 -6.88
C ASP A 155 24.33 13.95 -5.54
N ALA A 156 24.71 12.67 -5.53
CA ALA A 156 25.18 11.98 -4.33
C ALA A 156 26.50 12.54 -3.77
N ALA A 157 27.33 13.22 -4.57
CA ALA A 157 28.58 13.81 -4.10
C ALA A 157 28.32 15.14 -3.37
N THR A 158 27.53 16.02 -3.98
CA THR A 158 27.10 17.28 -3.34
C THR A 158 26.21 17.00 -2.13
N PHE A 159 25.26 16.06 -2.24
CA PHE A 159 24.39 15.68 -1.11
C PHE A 159 25.22 15.18 0.08
N LYS A 160 26.17 14.26 -0.14
CA LYS A 160 27.03 13.75 0.95
C LYS A 160 27.87 14.86 1.59
N SER A 161 28.45 15.75 0.79
CA SER A 161 29.17 16.92 1.27
C SER A 161 28.27 17.76 2.20
N LYS A 162 27.07 18.11 1.72
CA LYS A 162 26.08 18.92 2.45
C LYS A 162 25.44 18.23 3.65
N LEU A 163 25.32 16.91 3.62
CA LEU A 163 24.90 16.10 4.76
C LEU A 163 25.88 16.26 5.92
N ALA A 164 27.19 16.23 5.62
CA ALA A 164 28.24 16.38 6.62
C ALA A 164 28.41 17.81 7.15
N SER A 165 28.43 18.81 6.24
CA SER A 165 28.78 20.19 6.59
C SER A 165 27.64 21.03 7.15
N ASP A 166 26.42 20.82 6.65
CA ASP A 166 25.30 21.75 6.88
C ASP A 166 24.08 21.04 7.51
N ILE A 167 23.56 19.98 6.88
CA ILE A 167 22.29 19.35 7.30
C ILE A 167 22.39 18.65 8.65
N ARG A 168 23.51 17.96 8.96
CA ARG A 168 23.69 17.27 10.26
C ARG A 168 23.52 18.21 11.47
N GLY A 169 23.82 19.51 11.32
CA GLY A 169 23.62 20.52 12.36
C GLY A 169 22.17 20.98 12.56
N LEU A 170 21.23 20.56 11.69
CA LEU A 170 19.81 20.87 11.79
C LEU A 170 19.02 19.79 12.55
N ILE A 171 19.49 18.54 12.49
CA ILE A 171 18.81 17.36 13.05
C ILE A 171 18.67 17.46 14.57
N THR A 172 17.53 17.04 15.11
CA THR A 172 17.10 17.27 16.49
C THR A 172 17.13 15.96 17.29
N SER A 173 17.85 15.95 18.43
CA SER A 173 17.95 14.75 19.28
C SER A 173 16.76 14.59 20.23
N THR A 174 16.59 13.40 20.82
CA THR A 174 15.61 13.16 21.89
C THR A 174 15.82 14.09 23.08
N THR A 175 17.06 14.33 23.52
CA THR A 175 17.38 15.29 24.60
C THR A 175 16.92 16.71 24.27
N GLN A 176 17.23 17.20 23.05
CA GLN A 176 16.89 18.56 22.61
C GLN A 176 15.37 18.78 22.53
N LEU A 177 14.61 17.72 22.28
CA LEU A 177 13.15 17.78 22.16
C LEU A 177 12.44 17.75 23.52
N LEU A 178 13.00 17.08 24.53
CA LEU A 178 12.43 17.03 25.89
C LEU A 178 12.70 18.30 26.72
N ASP A 179 13.82 19.01 26.48
CA ASP A 179 14.13 20.26 27.19
C ASP A 179 13.67 21.47 26.37
N VAL A 180 12.61 22.16 26.83
CA VAL A 180 12.05 23.36 26.19
C VAL A 180 13.08 24.49 25.99
N SER A 181 14.13 24.56 26.82
CA SER A 181 15.21 25.56 26.68
C SER A 181 16.22 25.22 25.58
N LEU A 182 16.25 23.95 25.15
CA LEU A 182 17.04 23.43 24.03
C LEU A 182 16.19 23.23 22.76
N GLN A 183 14.87 23.15 22.88
CA GLN A 183 13.95 22.96 21.76
C GLN A 183 14.19 24.00 20.66
N PRO A 184 14.37 23.55 19.40
CA PRO A 184 14.52 24.44 18.27
C PRO A 184 13.20 25.12 17.91
N THR A 185 13.24 26.23 17.17
CA THR A 185 12.04 26.86 16.58
C THR A 185 11.27 25.88 15.68
N THR A 186 12.00 25.04 14.95
CA THR A 186 11.51 23.93 14.12
C THR A 186 12.36 22.69 14.41
N ALA A 187 11.70 21.60 14.83
CA ALA A 187 12.34 20.31 15.00
C ALA A 187 12.50 19.63 13.64
N VAL A 188 13.64 18.98 13.42
CA VAL A 188 13.97 18.31 12.16
C VAL A 188 14.54 16.92 12.45
N ASN A 189 13.90 15.88 11.92
CA ASN A 189 14.47 14.53 11.81
C ASN A 189 14.77 14.20 10.33
N ILE A 190 15.68 13.26 10.08
CA ILE A 190 15.98 12.70 8.75
C ILE A 190 15.99 11.17 8.79
N ALA A 191 15.43 10.54 7.77
CA ALA A 191 15.51 9.08 7.58
C ALA A 191 15.68 8.74 6.10
N PHE A 192 16.36 7.63 5.80
CA PHE A 192 16.69 7.20 4.44
C PHE A 192 16.05 5.85 4.13
N SER A 193 15.46 5.70 2.94
CA SER A 193 15.04 4.39 2.43
C SER A 193 16.26 3.53 2.06
N GLN A 194 16.06 2.25 1.73
CA GLN A 194 17.16 1.42 1.21
C GLN A 194 17.71 2.01 -0.11
N THR A 195 16.87 2.57 -0.97
CA THR A 195 17.31 3.19 -2.24
C THR A 195 18.08 4.49 -2.00
N GLY A 196 17.73 5.26 -0.97
CA GLY A 196 18.53 6.40 -0.52
C GLY A 196 19.90 6.02 0.03
N LEU A 197 19.99 4.98 0.86
CA LEU A 197 21.28 4.45 1.30
C LEU A 197 22.12 3.98 0.09
N ASN A 198 21.52 3.26 -0.85
CA ASN A 198 22.18 2.84 -2.08
C ASN A 198 22.69 4.05 -2.90
N ALA A 199 21.90 5.12 -3.02
CA ALA A 199 22.27 6.36 -3.71
C ALA A 199 23.43 7.11 -3.02
N LEU A 200 23.56 7.00 -1.70
CA LEU A 200 24.74 7.46 -0.97
C LEU A 200 25.98 6.57 -1.19
N GLY A 201 25.84 5.42 -1.85
CA GLY A 201 26.89 4.42 -2.00
C GLY A 201 27.02 3.48 -0.80
N ASN A 202 25.96 3.33 -0.01
CA ASN A 202 25.87 2.38 1.09
C ASN A 202 24.94 1.22 0.71
N SER A 203 25.52 0.06 0.42
CA SER A 203 24.81 -1.19 0.10
C SER A 203 24.87 -2.22 1.25
N ASP A 204 25.20 -1.78 2.47
CA ASP A 204 25.21 -2.66 3.64
C ASP A 204 23.84 -3.32 3.85
N ASN A 205 23.84 -4.59 4.29
CA ASN A 205 22.62 -5.26 4.70
C ASN A 205 22.26 -4.88 6.14
N LEU A 206 21.24 -4.03 6.32
CA LEU A 206 20.74 -3.62 7.64
C LEU A 206 19.99 -4.73 8.40
N GLN A 207 19.89 -5.94 7.84
CA GLN A 207 19.22 -7.13 8.43
C GLN A 207 17.72 -6.91 8.68
N ASP A 208 17.05 -6.30 7.72
CA ASP A 208 15.59 -6.25 7.67
C ASP A 208 15.13 -6.32 6.21
N SER A 209 14.45 -7.41 5.85
CA SER A 209 14.03 -7.70 4.48
C SER A 209 12.89 -6.79 4.01
N LEU A 210 12.16 -6.18 4.94
CA LEU A 210 11.02 -5.33 4.61
C LEU A 210 11.54 -3.92 4.34
N PHE A 211 12.40 -3.38 5.21
CA PHE A 211 13.16 -2.15 4.93
C PHE A 211 13.92 -2.24 3.61
N LYS A 212 14.63 -3.36 3.36
CA LYS A 212 15.42 -3.55 2.13
C LYS A 212 14.56 -3.45 0.85
N ALA A 213 13.30 -3.84 0.91
CA ALA A 213 12.38 -3.79 -0.22
C ALA A 213 11.56 -2.49 -0.31
N GLY A 214 11.59 -1.66 0.73
CA GLY A 214 10.66 -0.55 0.92
C GLY A 214 9.31 -1.00 1.47
N GLN A 215 8.61 -0.09 2.16
CA GLN A 215 7.23 -0.31 2.62
C GLN A 215 6.29 -0.39 1.44
N PHE A 216 6.56 0.41 0.40
CA PHE A 216 5.86 0.32 -0.86
C PHE A 216 5.65 -1.13 -1.25
N ASN A 217 6.73 -1.90 -1.26
CA ASN A 217 6.65 -3.27 -1.69
C ASN A 217 6.33 -4.20 -0.52
N ASP A 218 6.12 -3.73 0.71
CA ASP A 218 5.67 -4.49 1.89
C ASP A 218 4.20 -4.27 2.19
N ALA A 219 3.42 -3.96 1.19
CA ALA A 219 2.26 -3.14 1.39
C ALA A 219 1.13 -3.92 1.98
N LEU A 220 0.32 -4.48 1.08
CA LEU A 220 -0.20 -5.82 1.11
C LEU A 220 0.21 -6.70 2.31
N ALA A 221 1.51 -6.74 2.65
CA ALA A 221 2.06 -7.46 3.80
C ALA A 221 1.41 -7.11 5.15
N LEU A 222 0.74 -5.98 5.20
CA LEU A 222 0.11 -5.40 6.38
C LEU A 222 -1.43 -5.49 6.29
N ALA A 223 -1.96 -6.31 5.34
CA ALA A 223 -3.37 -6.61 5.01
C ALA A 223 -4.09 -5.60 4.12
N ASP A 224 -3.38 -5.19 3.10
CA ASP A 224 -3.26 -3.77 2.87
C ASP A 224 -3.77 -3.42 1.47
N PRO A 225 -5.03 -3.00 1.34
CA PRO A 225 -5.78 -3.03 0.11
C PRO A 225 -5.04 -2.87 -1.25
N GLY A 226 -4.13 -1.94 -1.59
CA GLY A 226 -3.27 -2.10 -2.81
C GLY A 226 -3.06 -0.89 -3.70
N THR A 227 -2.32 -0.97 -4.80
CA THR A 227 -1.50 0.20 -5.21
C THR A 227 -2.21 1.42 -5.68
N GLY A 228 -3.34 1.28 -6.38
CA GLY A 228 -3.85 2.31 -7.30
C GLY A 228 -4.04 3.68 -6.68
N ASN A 229 -3.94 3.79 -5.37
CA ASN A 229 -4.20 4.98 -4.67
C ASN A 229 -3.04 5.45 -3.75
N TRP A 230 -1.79 5.50 -4.24
CA TRP A 230 -0.65 6.22 -3.61
C TRP A 230 -0.48 7.66 -4.07
N VAL A 231 0.14 8.52 -3.25
CA VAL A 231 0.79 9.72 -3.80
C VAL A 231 1.99 9.34 -4.65
N GLN A 232 1.96 9.84 -5.88
CA GLN A 232 3.01 9.75 -6.91
C GLN A 232 4.46 9.98 -6.43
N GLY A 233 4.68 10.59 -5.27
CA GLY A 233 6.03 10.71 -4.74
C GLY A 233 6.49 9.50 -3.96
N PHE A 234 5.63 8.99 -3.07
CA PHE A 234 5.93 7.74 -2.36
C PHE A 234 5.89 6.54 -3.27
N ALA A 235 4.98 6.61 -4.22
CA ALA A 235 5.07 5.84 -5.41
C ALA A 235 6.44 6.12 -6.05
N GLY A 236 7.28 5.09 -6.10
CA GLY A 236 8.63 5.18 -6.64
C GLY A 236 9.64 4.84 -5.56
N THR A 237 10.61 4.00 -5.91
CA THR A 237 11.88 3.90 -5.18
C THR A 237 12.65 5.23 -5.19
N SER A 238 12.15 6.19 -5.98
CA SER A 238 12.31 7.65 -5.96
C SER A 238 12.43 8.31 -4.59
N VAL A 239 11.71 7.84 -3.56
CA VAL A 239 11.93 8.35 -2.20
C VAL A 239 13.26 7.82 -1.68
N HIS A 240 14.28 8.67 -1.69
CA HIS A 240 15.58 8.35 -1.09
C HIS A 240 15.61 8.73 0.39
N GLY A 241 14.81 9.70 0.82
CA GLY A 241 14.66 10.01 2.23
C GLY A 241 13.49 10.92 2.54
N VAL A 242 13.30 11.14 3.84
CA VAL A 242 12.32 12.07 4.42
C VAL A 242 13.03 13.01 5.38
N PHE A 243 12.65 14.29 5.34
CA PHE A 243 12.77 15.20 6.47
C PHE A 243 11.42 15.33 7.16
N LEU A 244 11.36 15.07 8.47
CA LEU A 244 10.20 15.37 9.30
C LEU A 244 10.45 16.73 9.93
N ILE A 245 9.63 17.73 9.61
CA ILE A 245 9.84 19.15 9.93
C ILE A 245 8.66 19.64 10.78
N ALA A 246 8.79 19.61 12.11
CA ALA A 246 7.70 19.89 13.04
C ALA A 246 7.83 21.26 13.74
N SER A 247 6.71 21.97 13.89
CA SER A 247 6.64 23.23 14.64
C SER A 247 5.23 23.52 15.17
N ASP A 248 5.09 24.62 15.90
CA ASP A 248 3.81 25.19 16.33
C ASP A 248 3.15 26.05 15.23
N THR A 249 3.90 26.52 14.23
CA THR A 249 3.36 27.33 13.13
C THR A 249 3.81 26.86 11.76
N GLN A 250 2.92 27.01 10.77
CA GLN A 250 3.19 26.69 9.36
C GLN A 250 4.39 27.47 8.80
N ALA A 251 4.50 28.76 9.15
CA ALA A 251 5.57 29.62 8.66
C ALA A 251 6.96 29.17 9.12
N ASN A 252 7.10 28.64 10.34
CA ASN A 252 8.36 28.06 10.83
C ASN A 252 8.75 26.78 10.07
N VAL A 253 7.77 26.00 9.63
CA VAL A 253 7.95 24.75 8.87
C VAL A 253 8.37 25.03 7.43
N ASP A 254 7.64 25.89 6.72
CA ASP A 254 7.98 26.26 5.34
C ASP A 254 9.31 27.03 5.25
N ALA A 255 9.65 27.86 6.25
CA ALA A 255 10.94 28.55 6.31
C ALA A 255 12.13 27.60 6.52
N GLU A 256 11.99 26.57 7.36
CA GLU A 256 13.05 25.57 7.54
C GLU A 256 13.14 24.62 6.33
N LEU A 257 12.03 24.28 5.66
CA LEU A 257 12.12 23.59 4.37
C LEU A 257 12.89 24.43 3.34
N ALA A 258 12.55 25.72 3.20
CA ALA A 258 13.26 26.61 2.29
C ALA A 258 14.76 26.68 2.64
N ASN A 259 15.12 26.65 3.93
CA ASN A 259 16.52 26.55 4.36
C ASN A 259 17.19 25.24 3.90
N ILE A 260 16.54 24.09 4.09
CA ILE A 260 17.03 22.76 3.67
C ILE A 260 17.18 22.69 2.14
N GLN A 261 16.17 23.15 1.39
CA GLN A 261 16.20 23.23 -0.08
C GLN A 261 17.31 24.17 -0.59
N ASN A 262 17.58 25.30 0.07
CA ASN A 262 18.71 26.17 -0.28
C ASN A 262 20.08 25.56 0.06
N ILE A 263 20.17 24.74 1.12
CA ILE A 263 21.43 24.08 1.52
C ILE A 263 21.81 22.95 0.54
N LEU A 264 20.83 22.15 0.14
CA LEU A 264 21.01 20.99 -0.75
C LEU A 264 20.97 21.39 -2.24
N GLY A 265 20.16 22.40 -2.59
CA GLY A 265 19.95 22.83 -3.97
C GLY A 265 19.60 21.66 -4.88
N ASN A 266 20.17 21.68 -6.09
CA ASN A 266 19.96 20.66 -7.12
C ASN A 266 20.57 19.28 -6.78
N SER A 267 21.13 19.07 -5.58
CA SER A 267 21.54 17.72 -5.14
C SER A 267 20.37 16.85 -4.68
N ILE A 268 19.19 17.44 -4.49
CA ILE A 268 17.91 16.73 -4.31
C ILE A 268 16.87 17.18 -5.34
N VAL A 269 15.79 16.40 -5.42
CA VAL A 269 14.50 16.81 -5.97
C VAL A 269 13.42 16.55 -4.91
N GLU A 270 12.40 17.39 -4.85
CA GLU A 270 11.19 17.13 -4.07
C GLU A 270 10.38 16.01 -4.73
N ILE A 271 9.89 15.07 -3.93
CA ILE A 271 9.19 13.87 -4.40
C ILE A 271 7.74 13.88 -3.92
N HIS A 272 7.51 14.12 -2.62
CA HIS A 272 6.19 14.43 -2.04
C HIS A 272 6.36 15.41 -0.89
N ARG A 273 5.30 16.17 -0.58
CA ARG A 273 5.22 16.91 0.68
C ARG A 273 3.82 16.72 1.29
N LEU A 274 3.78 16.29 2.55
CA LEU A 274 2.53 16.22 3.32
C LEU A 274 2.57 17.22 4.48
N GLN A 275 1.52 18.04 4.60
CA GLN A 275 1.31 18.90 5.76
C GLN A 275 0.32 18.27 6.75
N GLY A 276 0.87 17.71 7.84
CA GLY A 276 0.13 17.31 9.03
C GLY A 276 -0.20 18.50 9.94
N ALA A 277 -1.31 18.37 10.67
CA ALA A 277 -1.85 19.35 11.60
C ALA A 277 -2.73 18.66 12.66
N ALA A 278 -2.63 19.08 13.93
CA ALA A 278 -3.62 18.71 14.93
C ALA A 278 -5.00 19.28 14.55
N ARG A 279 -6.07 18.46 14.70
CA ARG A 279 -7.47 18.87 14.45
C ARG A 279 -7.89 20.01 15.41
N PRO A 280 -8.80 20.91 15.01
CA PRO A 280 -9.09 22.14 15.73
C PRO A 280 -10.07 21.95 16.91
N GLY A 281 -9.99 22.83 17.91
CA GLY A 281 -10.92 22.87 19.03
C GLY A 281 -10.94 21.59 19.85
N ASN A 282 -12.13 21.09 20.16
CA ASN A 282 -12.34 19.88 20.97
C ASN A 282 -11.81 18.60 20.30
N GLU A 283 -11.64 18.62 18.97
CA GLU A 283 -11.15 17.48 18.19
C GLU A 283 -9.62 17.30 18.34
N LYS A 284 -8.91 18.24 18.99
CA LYS A 284 -7.45 18.15 19.19
C LYS A 284 -7.06 16.88 19.97
N GLY A 285 -6.24 16.04 19.34
CA GLY A 285 -5.84 14.72 19.87
C GLY A 285 -6.64 13.54 19.31
N HIS A 286 -7.75 13.80 18.62
CA HIS A 286 -8.53 12.78 17.94
C HIS A 286 -8.08 12.63 16.47
N GLU A 287 -8.26 11.43 15.91
CA GLU A 287 -8.23 11.21 14.47
C GLU A 287 -9.58 11.62 13.83
N HIS A 288 -9.75 11.53 12.50
CA HIS A 288 -10.90 12.16 11.81
C HIS A 288 -12.26 11.46 12.01
N PHE A 289 -12.34 10.18 12.41
CA PHE A 289 -13.63 9.61 12.85
C PHE A 289 -14.06 10.13 14.23
N GLY A 290 -13.15 10.75 15.00
CA GLY A 290 -13.42 11.35 16.30
C GLY A 290 -13.09 10.43 17.50
N TYR A 291 -12.20 9.44 17.36
CA TYR A 291 -11.63 8.67 18.45
C TYR A 291 -10.28 9.25 18.90
N MET A 292 -10.02 9.23 20.20
CA MET A 292 -8.75 9.66 20.80
C MET A 292 -7.59 8.71 20.44
N ASP A 293 -6.52 9.23 19.82
CA ASP A 293 -5.30 8.47 19.50
C ASP A 293 -4.20 8.67 20.58
N GLY A 294 -3.09 7.93 20.48
CA GLY A 294 -1.92 8.00 21.36
C GLY A 294 -2.02 7.13 22.62
N ILE A 295 -3.18 6.54 22.90
CA ILE A 295 -3.38 5.66 24.06
C ILE A 295 -2.71 4.28 23.82
N SER A 296 -2.21 3.63 24.88
CA SER A 296 -1.70 2.24 24.88
C SER A 296 -0.30 2.02 24.21
N GLN A 297 0.50 3.07 24.08
CA GLN A 297 1.92 3.00 23.67
C GLN A 297 2.77 2.16 24.64
N PRO A 298 3.82 1.43 24.19
CA PRO A 298 4.71 0.70 25.10
C PRO A 298 5.59 1.64 25.92
N ALA A 299 6.03 1.20 27.10
CA ALA A 299 7.02 1.90 27.91
C ALA A 299 8.43 1.35 27.60
N ILE A 300 9.31 2.19 27.06
CA ILE A 300 10.66 1.76 26.70
C ILE A 300 11.58 1.88 27.92
N LYS A 301 12.22 0.78 28.33
CA LYS A 301 13.28 0.82 29.36
C LYS A 301 14.39 1.76 28.89
N GLY A 302 14.91 2.58 29.78
CA GLY A 302 15.86 3.63 29.39
C GLY A 302 15.24 4.92 28.86
N PHE A 303 13.92 5.03 28.84
CA PHE A 303 13.20 6.25 28.50
C PHE A 303 12.09 6.56 29.53
N VAL A 304 11.28 5.56 29.86
CA VAL A 304 10.23 5.63 30.90
C VAL A 304 10.68 4.84 32.13
N GLN A 305 10.74 5.50 33.29
CA GLN A 305 11.12 4.86 34.56
C GLN A 305 9.97 4.01 35.14
N ALA A 306 8.76 4.56 35.19
CA ALA A 306 7.56 3.92 35.73
C ALA A 306 6.47 3.82 34.64
N PRO A 307 6.21 2.61 34.09
CA PRO A 307 5.09 2.38 33.19
C PRO A 307 3.74 2.59 33.90
N LEU A 308 2.73 3.05 33.17
CA LEU A 308 1.36 3.17 33.69
C LEU A 308 0.66 1.81 33.79
N PRO A 309 -0.42 1.69 34.61
CA PRO A 309 -1.20 0.46 34.71
C PRO A 309 -1.69 -0.06 33.35
N GLY A 310 -1.42 -1.34 33.06
CA GLY A 310 -1.74 -1.98 31.78
C GLY A 310 -0.84 -1.57 30.59
N GLN A 311 0.24 -0.83 30.82
CA GLN A 311 1.26 -0.51 29.83
C GLN A 311 2.37 -1.58 29.85
N ALA A 312 2.63 -2.25 28.72
CA ALA A 312 3.76 -3.17 28.66
C ALA A 312 5.10 -2.41 28.62
N GLN A 313 6.05 -2.88 29.41
CA GLN A 313 7.43 -2.41 29.38
C GLN A 313 8.29 -3.30 28.47
N VAL A 314 9.12 -2.70 27.61
CA VAL A 314 9.97 -3.42 26.64
C VAL A 314 11.43 -2.97 26.71
N ASP A 315 12.34 -3.86 26.29
CA ASP A 315 13.76 -3.55 26.17
C ASP A 315 14.00 -2.60 24.98
N PRO A 316 15.05 -1.73 25.00
CA PRO A 316 15.28 -0.73 23.95
C PRO A 316 15.37 -1.34 22.55
N GLY A 317 15.95 -2.53 22.46
CA GLY A 317 16.16 -3.29 21.23
C GLY A 317 14.90 -3.83 20.55
N VAL A 318 13.70 -3.59 21.11
CA VAL A 318 12.43 -3.78 20.38
C VAL A 318 12.16 -2.59 19.44
N ILE A 319 12.65 -1.40 19.80
CA ILE A 319 12.45 -0.15 19.04
C ILE A 319 13.72 0.32 18.32
N ILE A 320 14.88 0.11 18.92
CA ILE A 320 16.16 0.71 18.49
C ILE A 320 17.11 -0.39 18.02
N THR A 321 17.71 -0.21 16.84
CA THR A 321 18.61 -1.19 16.22
C THR A 321 19.96 -1.30 16.95
N ALA A 322 20.46 -2.54 17.02
CA ALA A 322 21.66 -2.96 17.74
C ALA A 322 21.72 -2.55 19.23
N GLU A 323 20.55 -2.37 19.87
CA GLU A 323 20.41 -2.26 21.32
C GLU A 323 19.92 -3.56 21.96
N THR A 324 20.04 -3.64 23.29
CA THR A 324 19.60 -4.79 24.10
C THR A 324 18.15 -5.15 23.81
N GLY A 325 17.92 -6.31 23.18
CA GLY A 325 16.60 -6.80 22.75
C GLY A 325 16.48 -7.05 21.24
N ASP A 326 17.35 -6.45 20.42
CA ASP A 326 17.33 -6.61 18.97
C ASP A 326 17.93 -7.97 18.56
N ALA A 327 17.09 -8.84 17.99
CA ALA A 327 17.47 -10.19 17.57
C ALA A 327 18.58 -10.21 16.50
N ASN A 328 18.72 -9.14 15.71
CA ASN A 328 19.68 -9.06 14.61
C ASN A 328 20.95 -8.28 14.96
N ALA A 329 21.08 -7.78 16.20
CA ALA A 329 22.13 -6.84 16.61
C ALA A 329 23.56 -7.21 16.21
N ALA A 330 23.95 -8.49 16.33
CA ALA A 330 25.29 -8.98 16.00
C ALA A 330 25.58 -9.07 14.49
N SER A 331 24.54 -9.02 13.64
CA SER A 331 24.62 -9.16 12.18
C SER A 331 24.46 -7.83 11.44
N ARG A 332 24.11 -6.74 12.15
CA ARG A 332 23.95 -5.40 11.55
C ARG A 332 25.29 -4.67 11.44
N PRO A 333 25.44 -3.72 10.50
CA PRO A 333 26.57 -2.79 10.49
C PRO A 333 26.62 -1.97 11.77
N ALA A 334 27.81 -1.79 12.35
CA ALA A 334 27.97 -1.09 13.64
C ALA A 334 27.46 0.36 13.64
N TRP A 335 27.44 1.03 12.47
CA TRP A 335 26.90 2.40 12.33
C TRP A 335 25.38 2.50 12.49
N THR A 336 24.66 1.37 12.50
CA THR A 336 23.20 1.35 12.73
C THR A 336 22.82 1.49 14.20
N LYS A 337 23.75 1.26 15.15
CA LYS A 337 23.41 1.26 16.58
C LYS A 337 22.86 2.62 17.03
N GLY A 338 21.67 2.60 17.65
CA GLY A 338 20.97 3.82 18.07
C GLY A 338 20.01 4.40 17.02
N GLY A 339 19.96 3.84 15.80
CA GLY A 339 18.92 4.14 14.82
C GLY A 339 17.66 3.27 15.00
N SER A 340 16.64 3.51 14.18
CA SER A 340 15.39 2.73 14.15
C SER A 340 14.86 2.63 12.72
N PHE A 341 14.11 1.58 12.39
CA PHE A 341 13.25 1.63 11.20
C PHE A 341 12.00 2.47 11.52
N LEU A 342 11.56 3.23 10.53
CA LEU A 342 10.44 4.16 10.55
C LEU A 342 9.48 3.71 9.44
N ALA A 343 8.25 3.36 9.82
CA ALA A 343 7.14 3.10 8.90
C ALA A 343 6.21 4.32 8.86
N PHE A 344 6.24 5.07 7.76
CA PHE A 344 5.36 6.24 7.55
C PHE A 344 4.07 5.85 6.81
N ARG A 345 2.92 6.39 7.22
CA ARG A 345 1.57 6.04 6.73
C ARG A 345 0.51 7.19 6.80
N GLN A 346 0.37 8.11 5.84
CA GLN A 346 -0.82 8.98 5.57
C GLN A 346 -2.14 8.21 5.28
N LEU A 347 -2.86 7.73 6.30
CA LEU A 347 -4.20 7.12 6.21
C LEU A 347 -5.29 8.17 5.83
N LYS A 348 -5.90 8.23 4.63
CA LYS A 348 -7.17 8.98 4.41
C LYS A 348 -8.30 8.41 5.28
N GLN A 349 -9.28 9.23 5.66
CA GLN A 349 -10.38 8.79 6.52
C GLN A 349 -11.74 9.21 5.95
N ARG A 350 -12.59 8.21 5.68
CA ARG A 350 -13.96 8.32 5.14
C ARG A 350 -14.98 8.51 6.26
N VAL A 351 -15.01 9.74 6.78
CA VAL A 351 -15.79 10.10 7.97
C VAL A 351 -17.32 10.13 7.72
N PRO A 352 -17.84 10.74 6.64
CA PRO A 352 -19.27 10.64 6.30
C PRO A 352 -19.76 9.20 6.19
N GLU A 353 -18.99 8.35 5.53
CA GLU A 353 -19.33 6.96 5.25
C GLU A 353 -19.25 6.08 6.50
N PHE A 354 -18.27 6.30 7.39
CA PHE A 354 -18.21 5.64 8.70
C PHE A 354 -19.42 5.99 9.57
N ASN A 355 -19.73 7.28 9.72
CA ASN A 355 -20.86 7.71 10.53
C ASN A 355 -22.20 7.20 9.94
N LYS A 356 -22.34 7.17 8.61
CA LYS A 356 -23.47 6.54 7.91
C LYS A 356 -23.56 5.04 8.22
N PHE A 357 -22.45 4.30 8.11
CA PHE A 357 -22.43 2.86 8.36
C PHE A 357 -22.92 2.52 9.78
N LEU A 358 -22.46 3.24 10.80
CA LEU A 358 -22.88 3.03 12.18
C LEU A 358 -24.38 3.24 12.39
N ILE A 359 -24.95 4.29 11.80
CA ILE A 359 -26.39 4.60 11.89
C ILE A 359 -27.23 3.53 11.18
N ASP A 360 -26.80 3.12 10.00
CA ASP A 360 -27.54 2.16 9.16
C ASP A 360 -27.45 0.71 9.69
N ASN A 361 -26.42 0.37 10.48
CA ASN A 361 -26.17 -0.96 11.04
C ASN A 361 -26.34 -1.04 12.57
N ALA A 362 -26.91 0.00 13.19
CA ALA A 362 -27.05 0.14 14.63
C ALA A 362 -27.53 -1.16 15.32
N LEU A 363 -26.95 -1.45 16.49
CA LEU A 363 -27.35 -2.60 17.30
C LEU A 363 -28.81 -2.47 17.80
N SER A 364 -29.31 -3.49 18.48
CA SER A 364 -30.68 -3.51 18.99
C SER A 364 -30.71 -3.93 20.47
N VAL A 365 -29.78 -3.37 21.26
CA VAL A 365 -29.69 -3.64 22.69
C VAL A 365 -30.85 -2.94 23.40
N PRO A 366 -31.68 -3.67 24.19
CA PRO A 366 -32.80 -3.07 24.91
C PRO A 366 -32.35 -1.98 25.89
N GLY A 367 -33.05 -0.84 25.90
CA GLY A 367 -32.73 0.29 26.78
C GLY A 367 -31.66 1.25 26.25
N LEU A 368 -31.24 1.10 24.99
CA LEU A 368 -30.47 2.09 24.23
C LEU A 368 -31.34 2.71 23.12
N THR A 369 -31.14 3.98 22.81
CA THR A 369 -31.69 4.66 21.63
C THR A 369 -31.01 4.18 20.33
N GLN A 370 -31.54 4.57 19.16
CA GLN A 370 -30.88 4.23 17.88
C GLN A 370 -29.46 4.81 17.78
N GLN A 371 -29.25 6.05 18.27
CA GLN A 371 -27.92 6.67 18.24
C GLN A 371 -26.96 5.97 19.20
N GLU A 372 -27.36 5.70 20.45
CA GLU A 372 -26.52 4.93 21.38
C GLU A 372 -26.16 3.52 20.86
N ASN A 373 -27.07 2.88 20.12
CA ASN A 373 -26.79 1.59 19.45
C ASN A 373 -25.84 1.70 18.25
N ALA A 374 -25.78 2.87 17.57
CA ALA A 374 -24.81 3.17 16.51
C ALA A 374 -23.43 3.48 17.10
N ASP A 375 -23.39 4.30 18.16
CA ASP A 375 -22.16 4.65 18.86
C ASP A 375 -21.53 3.41 19.54
N LEU A 376 -22.36 2.54 20.12
CA LEU A 376 -21.94 1.25 20.68
C LEU A 376 -21.34 0.32 19.62
N LEU A 377 -21.88 0.30 18.40
CA LEU A 377 -21.30 -0.47 17.30
C LEU A 377 -19.88 0.02 16.99
N GLY A 378 -19.70 1.34 16.85
CA GLY A 378 -18.38 1.95 16.61
C GLY A 378 -17.39 1.65 17.74
N ALA A 379 -17.84 1.75 18.99
CA ALA A 379 -17.02 1.45 20.16
C ALA A 379 -16.64 -0.04 20.26
N ARG A 380 -17.53 -0.96 19.87
CA ARG A 380 -17.23 -2.40 19.77
C ARG A 380 -16.33 -2.74 18.57
N MET A 381 -16.35 -1.94 17.51
CA MET A 381 -15.42 -2.08 16.38
C MET A 381 -14.00 -1.62 16.74
N ILE A 382 -13.84 -0.42 17.30
CA ILE A 382 -12.52 0.11 17.74
C ILE A 382 -12.00 -0.67 18.97
N GLY A 383 -12.90 -1.11 19.85
CA GLY A 383 -12.60 -1.58 21.21
C GLY A 383 -12.46 -0.45 22.23
N ARG A 384 -12.71 0.81 21.81
CA ARG A 384 -12.78 2.02 22.64
C ARG A 384 -13.89 2.93 22.12
N TRP A 385 -14.54 3.67 23.01
CA TRP A 385 -15.44 4.77 22.66
C TRP A 385 -14.67 5.98 22.12
N LYS A 386 -15.38 6.95 21.52
CA LYS A 386 -14.78 8.16 20.92
C LYS A 386 -13.94 8.96 21.92
N SER A 387 -14.40 9.06 23.17
CA SER A 387 -13.65 9.62 24.31
C SER A 387 -12.26 9.01 24.54
N GLY A 388 -12.07 7.73 24.16
CA GLY A 388 -10.95 6.88 24.52
C GLY A 388 -11.28 5.78 25.53
N ALA A 389 -12.45 5.76 26.18
CA ALA A 389 -12.81 4.75 27.18
C ALA A 389 -12.83 3.32 26.60
N PRO A 390 -12.23 2.30 27.24
CA PRO A 390 -12.17 0.94 26.69
C PRO A 390 -13.49 0.18 26.83
N ILE A 391 -13.93 -0.46 25.74
CA ILE A 391 -15.17 -1.26 25.70
C ILE A 391 -15.13 -2.46 26.66
N ASP A 392 -13.92 -2.95 26.95
CA ASP A 392 -13.68 -4.05 27.89
C ASP A 392 -14.07 -3.72 29.33
N LEU A 393 -14.12 -2.43 29.68
CA LEU A 393 -14.57 -1.93 30.99
C LEU A 393 -15.95 -1.24 30.93
N THR A 394 -16.36 -0.78 29.75
CA THR A 394 -17.58 0.02 29.54
C THR A 394 -18.43 -0.53 28.38
N PRO A 395 -18.92 -1.78 28.47
CA PRO A 395 -19.37 -2.56 27.30
C PRO A 395 -20.70 -2.12 26.66
N LEU A 396 -21.37 -1.08 27.17
CA LEU A 396 -22.71 -0.66 26.74
C LEU A 396 -22.92 0.86 26.55
N ARG A 397 -22.14 1.72 27.23
CA ARG A 397 -22.17 3.19 27.12
C ARG A 397 -20.79 3.78 27.39
N ASP A 398 -20.50 4.96 26.83
CA ASP A 398 -19.24 5.71 27.05
C ASP A 398 -19.11 6.22 28.49
N ASP A 399 -17.86 6.40 28.95
CA ASP A 399 -17.48 7.09 30.18
C ASP A 399 -16.27 8.02 29.92
N PRO A 400 -16.51 9.31 29.57
CA PRO A 400 -15.44 10.28 29.36
C PRO A 400 -14.57 10.53 30.62
N ALA A 401 -15.08 10.28 31.83
CA ALA A 401 -14.34 10.43 33.08
C ALA A 401 -13.45 9.21 33.39
N LEU A 402 -13.72 8.05 32.79
CA LEU A 402 -12.75 6.96 32.67
C LEU A 402 -11.72 7.25 31.57
N ALA A 403 -12.14 7.83 30.45
CA ALA A 403 -11.28 8.08 29.30
C ALA A 403 -10.16 9.10 29.60
N ALA A 404 -10.49 10.20 30.27
CA ALA A 404 -9.56 11.27 30.65
C ALA A 404 -8.65 10.92 31.85
N ASP A 405 -8.52 9.65 32.22
CA ASP A 405 -7.70 9.18 33.32
C ASP A 405 -6.64 8.16 32.84
N PRO A 406 -5.39 8.58 32.59
CA PRO A 406 -4.31 7.68 32.15
C PRO A 406 -3.96 6.55 33.13
N GLN A 407 -4.38 6.60 34.40
CA GLN A 407 -4.19 5.48 35.35
C GLN A 407 -5.23 4.37 35.18
N ARG A 408 -6.39 4.68 34.58
CA ARG A 408 -7.51 3.73 34.40
C ARG A 408 -7.81 3.40 32.93
N ASN A 409 -7.66 4.34 32.00
CA ASN A 409 -8.10 4.19 30.60
C ASN A 409 -7.38 3.06 29.82
N ASN A 410 -6.27 2.53 30.34
CA ASN A 410 -5.50 1.44 29.74
C ASN A 410 -5.37 0.18 30.64
N PHE A 411 -5.96 0.20 31.84
CA PHE A 411 -5.76 -0.84 32.87
C PHE A 411 -6.73 -2.02 32.73
N PHE A 412 -6.53 -2.82 31.68
CA PHE A 412 -7.30 -4.04 31.40
C PHE A 412 -6.47 -5.05 30.60
N ASN A 413 -6.92 -6.30 30.49
CA ASN A 413 -6.23 -7.35 29.74
C ASN A 413 -7.14 -8.36 29.01
N TYR A 414 -8.46 -8.10 28.91
CA TYR A 414 -9.50 -8.99 28.37
C TYR A 414 -9.80 -10.27 29.18
N ASN A 415 -9.16 -10.48 30.34
CA ASN A 415 -9.47 -11.59 31.24
C ASN A 415 -10.27 -11.09 32.46
N HIS A 416 -11.54 -11.46 32.55
CA HIS A 416 -12.43 -11.05 33.64
C HIS A 416 -12.62 -12.20 34.63
N THR A 417 -12.77 -11.89 35.92
CA THR A 417 -12.84 -12.89 37.01
C THR A 417 -14.28 -13.35 37.34
N ASP A 418 -15.25 -12.94 36.54
CA ASP A 418 -16.67 -13.20 36.78
C ASP A 418 -17.06 -14.66 36.59
N ALA A 419 -18.06 -15.12 37.36
CA ALA A 419 -18.50 -16.51 37.34
C ALA A 419 -19.11 -16.89 35.97
N GLY A 420 -18.41 -17.75 35.24
CA GLY A 420 -18.79 -18.15 33.88
C GLY A 420 -18.13 -17.34 32.76
N PHE A 421 -17.20 -16.42 33.08
CA PHE A 421 -16.32 -15.84 32.07
C PHE A 421 -15.23 -16.83 31.67
N ASP A 422 -14.99 -16.95 30.36
CA ASP A 422 -13.89 -17.70 29.76
C ASP A 422 -13.32 -16.86 28.62
N ILE A 423 -12.07 -16.43 28.75
CA ILE A 423 -11.37 -15.60 27.76
C ILE A 423 -11.31 -16.23 26.37
N THR A 424 -11.44 -17.56 26.25
CA THR A 424 -11.37 -18.28 24.96
C THR A 424 -12.70 -18.37 24.21
N THR A 425 -13.83 -18.08 24.86
CA THR A 425 -15.17 -18.15 24.24
C THR A 425 -16.05 -16.93 24.47
N ASN A 426 -15.77 -16.09 25.49
CA ASN A 426 -16.61 -14.95 25.84
C ASN A 426 -16.31 -13.70 25.01
N LEU A 427 -17.38 -13.09 24.49
CA LEU A 427 -17.40 -11.93 23.59
C LEU A 427 -18.25 -10.77 24.09
N THR A 428 -18.88 -10.88 25.27
CA THR A 428 -19.86 -9.88 25.75
C THR A 428 -19.18 -8.57 26.13
N MET A 429 -17.98 -8.63 26.69
CA MET A 429 -17.14 -7.47 27.04
C MET A 429 -16.50 -6.89 25.76
N CYS A 430 -15.24 -7.19 25.48
CA CYS A 430 -14.56 -6.80 24.24
C CYS A 430 -14.59 -7.92 23.17
N PRO A 431 -15.08 -7.69 21.93
CA PRO A 431 -15.00 -8.67 20.85
C PRO A 431 -13.57 -9.08 20.49
N PHE A 432 -13.31 -10.37 20.16
CA PHE A 432 -12.05 -10.81 19.52
C PHE A 432 -11.78 -10.10 18.18
N SER A 433 -12.82 -9.55 17.57
CA SER A 433 -12.77 -8.75 16.35
C SER A 433 -12.25 -7.33 16.57
N ALA A 434 -12.39 -6.75 17.77
CA ALA A 434 -12.15 -5.33 18.01
C ALA A 434 -10.71 -4.90 17.69
N HIS A 435 -10.55 -3.75 17.04
CA HIS A 435 -9.28 -3.25 16.52
C HIS A 435 -8.17 -3.21 17.58
N THR A 436 -8.45 -2.62 18.74
CA THR A 436 -7.48 -2.57 19.85
C THR A 436 -7.19 -3.92 20.50
N ARG A 437 -8.12 -4.89 20.47
CA ARG A 437 -7.88 -6.27 20.94
C ARG A 437 -7.06 -7.07 19.93
N LYS A 438 -7.22 -6.84 18.62
CA LYS A 438 -6.36 -7.48 17.61
C LYS A 438 -4.95 -6.93 17.63
N THR A 439 -4.80 -5.60 17.53
CA THR A 439 -3.49 -4.94 17.51
C THR A 439 -2.73 -5.07 18.83
N ARG A 440 -3.42 -5.21 19.96
CA ARG A 440 -2.84 -5.45 21.28
C ARG A 440 -3.63 -6.52 22.07
N PRO A 441 -3.39 -7.83 21.84
CA PRO A 441 -4.22 -8.93 22.36
C PRO A 441 -3.99 -9.31 23.83
N ARG A 442 -2.97 -8.74 24.49
CA ARG A 442 -2.72 -8.88 25.94
C ARG A 442 -2.80 -10.35 26.39
N ALA A 443 -3.73 -10.70 27.29
CA ALA A 443 -3.85 -12.04 27.87
C ALA A 443 -4.37 -13.12 26.91
N ASP A 444 -4.87 -12.78 25.72
CA ASP A 444 -5.15 -13.75 24.66
C ASP A 444 -3.88 -14.51 24.25
N PHE A 445 -2.69 -13.97 24.55
CA PHE A 445 -1.42 -14.69 24.51
C PHE A 445 -0.81 -14.74 25.91
N SER A 446 -0.39 -15.93 26.33
CA SER A 446 0.29 -16.17 27.59
C SER A 446 1.59 -16.93 27.29
N PRO A 447 2.78 -16.35 27.56
CA PRO A 447 3.01 -14.97 28.01
C PRO A 447 2.59 -13.90 26.96
N GLU A 448 2.38 -12.66 27.40
CA GLU A 448 2.11 -11.52 26.50
C GLU A 448 3.30 -11.24 25.57
N ASN A 449 3.05 -10.90 24.31
CA ASN A 449 4.11 -10.62 23.33
C ASN A 449 4.72 -9.21 23.51
N THR A 450 5.83 -9.15 24.25
CA THR A 450 6.65 -7.95 24.43
C THR A 450 7.67 -7.69 23.32
N ARG A 451 7.91 -8.65 22.41
CA ARG A 451 8.93 -8.55 21.34
C ARG A 451 8.42 -7.89 20.05
N SER A 452 7.11 -7.63 20.00
CA SER A 452 6.39 -7.14 18.84
C SER A 452 5.56 -5.92 19.19
N GLN A 453 6.23 -4.90 19.71
CA GLN A 453 5.63 -3.61 20.05
C GLN A 453 6.21 -2.54 19.12
N ILE A 454 5.47 -1.48 18.86
CA ILE A 454 5.87 -0.34 18.03
C ILE A 454 5.64 0.96 18.80
N MET A 455 6.47 1.97 18.57
CA MET A 455 6.26 3.34 19.06
C MET A 455 5.56 4.17 17.99
N ARG A 456 4.31 4.59 18.19
CA ARG A 456 3.55 5.39 17.21
C ARG A 456 3.85 6.90 17.34
N ALA A 457 3.90 7.63 16.24
CA ALA A 457 4.35 9.03 16.17
C ALA A 457 3.56 9.90 15.16
N GLY A 458 2.29 9.54 14.93
CA GLY A 458 1.46 10.12 13.87
C GLY A 458 0.79 11.46 14.19
N ILE A 459 0.24 12.11 13.15
CA ILE A 459 -0.52 13.37 13.24
C ILE A 459 -1.63 13.43 12.17
N PRO A 460 -2.84 13.96 12.44
CA PRO A 460 -3.84 14.18 11.40
C PRO A 460 -3.36 15.11 10.26
N TYR A 461 -4.04 15.09 9.12
CA TYR A 461 -3.80 15.97 7.97
C TYR A 461 -5.13 16.28 7.26
N GLY A 462 -5.14 17.32 6.43
CA GLY A 462 -6.32 17.75 5.65
C GLY A 462 -7.37 18.52 6.47
N PRO A 463 -8.46 19.00 5.83
CA PRO A 463 -9.49 19.79 6.49
C PRO A 463 -10.58 18.93 7.14
N GLU A 464 -11.43 19.57 7.94
CA GLU A 464 -12.63 18.95 8.50
C GLU A 464 -13.70 18.61 7.44
N VAL A 465 -14.71 17.82 7.82
CA VAL A 465 -15.84 17.43 6.96
C VAL A 465 -16.75 18.64 6.68
N THR A 466 -17.13 18.84 5.42
CA THR A 466 -18.04 19.93 5.03
C THR A 466 -19.52 19.60 5.26
N GLU A 467 -20.38 20.63 5.32
CA GLU A 467 -21.85 20.46 5.40
C GLU A 467 -22.40 19.71 4.17
N ALA A 468 -21.79 19.89 3.00
CA ALA A 468 -22.18 19.23 1.76
C ALA A 468 -21.89 17.72 1.82
N GLU A 469 -20.68 17.32 2.22
CA GLU A 469 -20.30 15.92 2.43
C GLU A 469 -21.15 15.25 3.53
N THR A 470 -21.42 15.98 4.61
CA THR A 470 -22.29 15.52 5.71
C THR A 470 -23.72 15.27 5.23
N SER A 471 -24.25 16.16 4.38
CA SER A 471 -25.60 16.05 3.81
C SER A 471 -25.71 14.94 2.77
N ALA A 472 -24.69 14.76 1.93
CA ALA A 472 -24.58 13.66 0.97
C ALA A 472 -24.31 12.31 1.65
N ARG A 473 -23.77 12.32 2.87
CA ARG A 473 -23.21 11.17 3.60
C ARG A 473 -22.08 10.45 2.83
N ALA A 474 -21.30 11.22 2.09
CA ALA A 474 -20.17 10.78 1.29
C ALA A 474 -19.05 11.83 1.35
N SER A 475 -17.79 11.40 1.35
CA SER A 475 -16.62 12.26 1.23
C SER A 475 -16.54 12.88 -0.17
N SER A 476 -15.84 14.01 -0.29
CA SER A 476 -15.50 14.57 -1.60
C SER A 476 -14.25 13.92 -2.21
N ASP A 477 -14.21 13.84 -3.54
CA ASP A 477 -13.05 13.41 -4.32
C ASP A 477 -12.10 14.57 -4.67
N ALA A 478 -12.52 15.80 -4.36
CA ALA A 478 -11.70 17.01 -4.46
C ALA A 478 -10.48 16.89 -3.52
N SER A 479 -9.28 16.96 -4.08
CA SER A 479 -8.02 16.67 -3.38
C SER A 479 -7.70 17.67 -2.26
N GLU A 480 -8.29 18.85 -2.29
CA GLU A 480 -8.19 19.87 -1.25
C GLU A 480 -9.10 19.62 -0.04
N LEU A 481 -10.11 18.74 -0.15
CA LEU A 481 -11.00 18.32 0.94
C LEU A 481 -10.60 16.98 1.57
N GLU A 482 -9.59 16.34 1.01
CA GLU A 482 -9.05 15.06 1.44
C GLU A 482 -8.35 15.15 2.81
N ARG A 483 -8.68 14.21 3.72
CA ARG A 483 -8.35 14.27 5.16
C ARG A 483 -8.00 12.92 5.74
N GLY A 484 -7.20 12.89 6.82
CA GLY A 484 -6.83 11.64 7.48
C GLY A 484 -5.68 11.72 8.50
N LEU A 485 -4.92 10.65 8.71
CA LEU A 485 -3.87 10.48 9.71
C LEU A 485 -2.50 10.19 9.06
N ALA A 486 -1.53 11.10 9.14
CA ALA A 486 -0.10 10.84 8.87
C ALA A 486 0.51 10.01 10.00
N PHE A 487 0.20 8.71 10.06
CA PHE A 487 0.75 7.77 11.03
C PHE A 487 2.25 7.58 10.80
N VAL A 488 2.97 7.36 11.89
CA VAL A 488 4.37 6.96 11.90
C VAL A 488 4.52 5.86 12.94
N SER A 489 5.37 4.87 12.71
CA SER A 489 5.80 3.97 13.78
C SER A 489 7.26 3.54 13.71
N TYR A 490 7.87 3.37 14.89
CA TYR A 490 9.27 3.01 15.09
C TYR A 490 9.44 1.63 15.73
N GLN A 491 10.39 0.85 15.20
CA GLN A 491 10.73 -0.51 15.58
C GLN A 491 12.16 -0.88 15.14
N SER A 492 12.83 -1.78 15.88
CA SER A 492 14.15 -2.28 15.49
C SER A 492 14.07 -3.31 14.36
N ASN A 493 12.92 -3.94 14.17
CA ASN A 493 12.67 -4.91 13.12
C ASN A 493 11.21 -4.79 12.67
N LEU A 494 11.00 -4.52 11.39
CA LEU A 494 9.69 -4.30 10.80
C LEU A 494 8.87 -5.58 10.82
N SER A 495 9.48 -6.73 10.50
CA SER A 495 8.81 -8.03 10.55
C SER A 495 8.22 -8.31 11.94
N ASN A 496 9.00 -8.20 13.01
CA ASN A 496 8.51 -8.50 14.35
C ASN A 496 7.61 -7.40 14.94
N GLY A 497 7.81 -6.13 14.57
CA GLY A 497 6.98 -5.01 14.99
C GLY A 497 5.81 -4.75 14.05
N PHE A 498 6.01 -3.80 13.13
CA PHE A 498 4.95 -3.23 12.31
C PHE A 498 4.28 -4.19 11.32
N ALA A 499 4.93 -5.28 10.88
CA ALA A 499 4.44 -6.14 9.78
C ALA A 499 3.89 -7.53 10.17
N HIS A 500 4.46 -8.21 11.17
CA HIS A 500 3.99 -9.52 11.64
C HIS A 500 3.87 -9.59 13.18
N GLY A 501 3.93 -8.45 13.87
CA GLY A 501 3.55 -8.37 15.27
C GLY A 501 2.05 -8.60 15.50
N PRO A 502 1.56 -8.61 16.76
CA PRO A 502 0.13 -8.58 17.02
C PRO A 502 -0.53 -7.34 16.40
N THR A 503 0.24 -6.28 16.21
CA THR A 503 -0.13 -5.05 15.51
C THR A 503 -0.59 -5.25 14.06
N THR A 504 -0.37 -6.39 13.41
CA THR A 504 -0.97 -6.68 12.09
C THR A 504 -2.13 -7.65 12.12
N GLN A 505 -3.32 -7.05 12.00
CA GLN A 505 -4.20 -7.11 10.83
C GLN A 505 -4.37 -8.46 10.06
N ALA A 506 -3.31 -9.23 9.79
CA ALA A 506 -3.31 -10.36 8.84
C ALA A 506 -3.25 -11.78 9.45
N SER A 507 -2.51 -12.03 10.55
CA SER A 507 -2.03 -13.43 10.76
C SER A 507 -1.84 -14.01 12.18
N VAL A 508 -1.94 -13.23 13.27
CA VAL A 508 -1.51 -13.72 14.60
C VAL A 508 -2.63 -14.42 15.40
N VAL A 509 -3.89 -13.96 15.33
CA VAL A 509 -4.99 -14.49 16.18
C VAL A 509 -5.72 -15.69 15.56
N ASP A 510 -6.00 -15.71 14.25
CA ASP A 510 -6.71 -16.83 13.59
C ASP A 510 -5.91 -18.16 13.69
N ARG A 511 -4.58 -18.06 13.74
CA ARG A 511 -3.68 -19.21 13.93
C ARG A 511 -3.71 -19.85 15.33
N LYS A 512 -4.27 -19.19 16.36
CA LYS A 512 -4.34 -19.78 17.72
C LYS A 512 -5.56 -20.70 17.91
N TYR A 513 -6.67 -20.42 17.24
CA TYR A 513 -7.89 -21.23 17.29
C TYR A 513 -7.98 -22.31 16.18
N CYS A 514 -6.95 -22.42 15.34
CA CYS A 514 -6.71 -23.54 14.42
C CYS A 514 -5.24 -24.00 14.53
N PRO A 515 -4.89 -24.85 15.52
CA PRO A 515 -3.49 -25.20 15.79
C PRO A 515 -2.86 -26.05 14.67
N SER A 516 -1.62 -25.71 14.32
CA SER A 516 -0.84 -26.21 13.17
C SER A 516 -0.28 -27.64 13.32
N PHE A 517 -0.98 -28.54 14.00
CA PHE A 517 -0.52 -29.90 14.30
C PHE A 517 -0.69 -30.91 13.14
N LEU A 518 -1.60 -30.66 12.20
CA LEU A 518 -2.12 -31.68 11.28
C LEU A 518 -1.41 -31.82 9.92
N GLN A 519 -0.33 -31.07 9.64
CA GLN A 519 0.28 -31.04 8.29
C GLN A 519 1.51 -31.94 8.07
N ASN A 520 2.09 -32.56 9.11
CA ASN A 520 3.37 -33.30 8.98
C ASN A 520 3.41 -34.71 9.59
N THR A 521 2.24 -35.36 9.80
CA THR A 521 2.19 -36.81 10.09
C THR A 521 1.03 -37.49 9.33
N PRO A 522 1.26 -38.67 8.72
CA PRO A 522 0.19 -39.44 8.08
C PRO A 522 -0.65 -40.17 9.14
N LEU A 523 -1.59 -39.46 9.76
CA LEU A 523 -2.43 -40.00 10.83
C LEU A 523 -3.69 -40.70 10.29
N THR A 524 -3.71 -42.02 10.45
CA THR A 524 -4.88 -42.87 10.18
C THR A 524 -5.94 -42.75 11.27
N VAL A 525 -7.08 -42.13 10.94
CA VAL A 525 -8.45 -42.35 11.48
C VAL A 525 -8.68 -42.11 13.00
N THR A 526 -9.87 -41.58 13.32
CA THR A 526 -10.50 -41.53 14.66
C THR A 526 -10.06 -40.42 15.62
N ALA A 527 -10.58 -39.21 15.38
CA ALA A 527 -10.84 -38.20 16.42
C ALA A 527 -12.22 -37.55 16.16
N THR A 528 -12.91 -37.10 17.20
CA THR A 528 -14.31 -36.62 17.13
C THR A 528 -14.46 -35.18 16.62
N ARG A 529 -15.66 -34.83 16.14
CA ARG A 529 -15.83 -33.85 15.05
C ARG A 529 -16.18 -32.41 15.46
N ASP A 530 -16.43 -32.15 16.75
CA ASP A 530 -17.22 -30.98 17.19
C ASP A 530 -16.44 -29.72 17.61
N VAL A 531 -15.10 -29.73 17.58
CA VAL A 531 -14.24 -28.62 18.09
C VAL A 531 -13.66 -27.74 16.96
N LEU A 532 -14.32 -27.66 15.80
CA LEU A 532 -13.72 -27.18 14.54
C LEU A 532 -14.47 -26.03 13.83
N ALA A 533 -15.32 -25.27 14.53
CA ALA A 533 -16.36 -24.45 13.88
C ALA A 533 -16.35 -22.91 14.09
N TYR A 534 -15.72 -22.34 15.13
CA TYR A 534 -15.81 -20.88 15.39
C TYR A 534 -14.67 -20.07 14.75
N ARG A 535 -15.01 -18.91 14.14
CA ARG A 535 -14.06 -17.96 13.56
C ARG A 535 -14.48 -16.50 13.86
N PRO A 536 -13.63 -15.66 14.49
CA PRO A 536 -14.01 -14.30 14.91
C PRO A 536 -14.05 -13.26 13.78
N GLY A 537 -13.44 -13.52 12.61
CA GLY A 537 -13.36 -12.57 11.50
C GLY A 537 -12.16 -11.61 11.59
N VAL A 538 -12.11 -10.60 10.72
CA VAL A 538 -11.01 -9.62 10.61
C VAL A 538 -11.16 -8.43 11.55
N ASP A 539 -10.16 -7.54 11.56
CA ASP A 539 -10.24 -6.23 12.20
C ASP A 539 -11.27 -5.35 11.43
N PRO A 540 -12.17 -4.61 12.11
CA PRO A 540 -13.22 -3.85 11.45
C PRO A 540 -12.81 -2.46 10.95
N ILE A 541 -11.72 -1.89 11.48
CA ILE A 541 -11.33 -0.49 11.24
C ILE A 541 -10.25 -0.40 10.17
N ILE A 542 -9.20 -1.21 10.30
CA ILE A 542 -8.13 -1.34 9.31
C ILE A 542 -8.15 -2.68 8.60
N GLY A 543 -8.73 -3.73 9.21
CA GLY A 543 -8.57 -5.10 8.70
C GLY A 543 -9.28 -5.41 7.40
N SER A 544 -8.60 -6.19 6.58
CA SER A 544 -9.14 -6.74 5.33
C SER A 544 -8.90 -8.26 5.21
N THR A 545 -9.73 -8.95 4.42
CA THR A 545 -9.91 -10.42 4.47
C THR A 545 -8.99 -11.24 3.57
N ASN A 546 -8.14 -10.62 2.76
CA ASN A 546 -7.51 -11.26 1.61
C ASN A 546 -8.57 -11.84 0.62
N SER A 547 -9.77 -11.21 0.43
CA SER A 547 -10.95 -11.70 -0.34
C SER A 547 -11.31 -11.25 -1.78
N GLY A 548 -11.57 -9.98 -2.12
CA GLY A 548 -11.70 -9.41 -3.48
C GLY A 548 -10.96 -8.05 -3.67
N PRO A 549 -11.62 -6.92 -3.97
CA PRO A 549 -11.14 -5.53 -3.78
C PRO A 549 -12.27 -4.48 -3.79
N PRO A 550 -12.07 -3.25 -4.30
CA PRO A 550 -11.09 -2.21 -3.94
C PRO A 550 -11.56 -1.10 -2.93
N GLY A 551 -11.21 -1.17 -1.64
CA GLY A 551 -11.76 -0.34 -0.55
C GLY A 551 -12.90 -1.04 0.21
N ASP A 552 -13.99 -0.31 0.57
CA ASP A 552 -15.37 -0.67 0.99
C ASP A 552 -16.00 -2.09 0.77
N ALA A 553 -15.30 -3.15 0.44
CA ALA A 553 -15.92 -4.42 0.07
C ALA A 553 -16.24 -5.32 1.27
N SER A 554 -17.11 -6.29 0.99
CA SER A 554 -17.71 -7.17 1.99
C SER A 554 -16.68 -7.95 2.82
N ARG A 555 -16.44 -7.49 4.05
CA ARG A 555 -15.74 -8.24 5.09
C ARG A 555 -16.66 -8.52 6.27
N THR A 556 -16.78 -9.81 6.63
CA THR A 556 -17.62 -10.26 7.74
C THR A 556 -16.85 -10.23 9.06
N VAL A 557 -17.45 -9.61 10.07
CA VAL A 557 -16.91 -9.49 11.41
C VAL A 557 -17.92 -10.05 12.41
N ASN A 558 -17.50 -11.01 13.24
CA ASN A 558 -18.36 -11.69 14.22
C ASN A 558 -18.11 -11.14 15.64
N GLY A 559 -18.99 -11.46 16.60
CA GLY A 559 -18.85 -11.04 18.01
C GLY A 559 -19.13 -9.56 18.31
N LEU A 560 -19.38 -8.72 17.28
CA LEU A 560 -19.69 -7.30 17.46
C LEU A 560 -21.07 -7.06 18.10
N ASP A 561 -22.04 -7.97 17.91
CA ASP A 561 -23.31 -7.94 18.65
C ASP A 561 -23.16 -8.73 19.98
N PRO A 562 -23.34 -8.08 21.15
CA PRO A 562 -23.16 -8.74 22.46
C PRO A 562 -24.31 -9.68 22.84
N LEU A 563 -25.47 -9.57 22.19
CA LEU A 563 -26.65 -10.42 22.44
C LEU A 563 -26.70 -11.62 21.49
N ASN A 564 -26.08 -11.50 20.30
CA ASN A 564 -25.88 -12.58 19.36
C ASN A 564 -24.47 -12.53 18.75
N PHE A 565 -23.48 -13.11 19.44
CA PHE A 565 -22.08 -13.12 18.98
C PHE A 565 -21.85 -13.90 17.67
N GLN A 566 -22.84 -14.68 17.21
CA GLN A 566 -22.84 -15.36 15.92
C GLN A 566 -23.46 -14.52 14.79
N ARG A 567 -24.07 -13.36 15.09
CA ARG A 567 -24.55 -12.40 14.08
C ARG A 567 -23.35 -11.88 13.29
N PRO A 568 -23.27 -12.12 11.97
CA PRO A 568 -22.29 -11.44 11.14
C PRO A 568 -22.68 -9.97 11.02
N ILE A 569 -21.74 -9.07 11.28
CA ILE A 569 -21.82 -7.69 10.80
C ILE A 569 -20.95 -7.62 9.55
N VAL A 570 -21.55 -7.16 8.46
CA VAL A 570 -20.92 -7.11 7.14
C VAL A 570 -20.51 -5.68 6.88
N LEU A 571 -19.20 -5.42 6.95
CA LEU A 571 -18.66 -4.12 6.60
C LEU A 571 -18.58 -4.05 5.08
N ASN A 572 -19.33 -3.12 4.51
CA ASN A 572 -19.24 -2.73 3.11
C ASN A 572 -18.76 -1.26 3.04
N THR A 573 -17.78 -0.89 3.87
CA THR A 573 -17.07 0.40 3.85
C THR A 573 -15.66 0.30 4.46
N ASP A 574 -14.65 0.87 3.78
CA ASP A 574 -13.31 1.13 4.28
C ASP A 574 -13.30 2.55 4.79
N PHE A 575 -13.38 2.62 6.11
CA PHE A 575 -13.30 3.88 6.83
C PHE A 575 -11.87 4.40 6.77
N VAL A 576 -10.90 3.52 7.03
CA VAL A 576 -9.47 3.81 6.92
C VAL A 576 -8.99 3.55 5.49
N VAL A 577 -8.88 4.66 4.78
CA VAL A 577 -8.31 4.87 3.45
C VAL A 577 -6.90 5.48 3.62
N SER A 578 -6.22 6.01 2.59
CA SER A 578 -4.75 5.74 2.49
C SER A 578 -3.96 6.46 1.33
N ARG A 579 -2.83 7.19 1.47
CA ARG A 579 -2.17 8.12 0.47
C ARG A 579 -0.65 8.07 -0.04
N GLY A 580 0.10 6.99 -0.31
CA GLY A 580 1.60 6.97 -0.33
C GLY A 580 2.26 6.01 0.70
N GLY A 581 3.49 6.21 1.19
CA GLY A 581 4.16 5.42 2.26
C GLY A 581 5.63 5.05 2.00
N GLU A 582 6.45 4.83 3.05
CA GLU A 582 7.80 4.21 2.89
C GLU A 582 8.37 3.68 4.24
N TYR A 583 9.30 2.72 4.14
CA TYR A 583 10.18 2.28 5.21
C TYR A 583 11.53 2.99 5.11
N PHE A 584 11.81 3.79 6.11
CA PHE A 584 13.11 4.43 6.26
C PHE A 584 13.89 3.77 7.40
N PHE A 585 15.20 3.84 7.31
CA PHE A 585 16.06 3.78 8.47
C PHE A 585 16.33 5.22 8.92
N SER A 586 15.94 5.55 10.15
CA SER A 586 16.37 6.78 10.81
C SER A 586 17.70 6.49 11.51
N PRO A 587 18.85 6.94 10.95
CA PRO A 587 20.15 6.61 11.50
C PRO A 587 20.43 7.42 12.78
N PRO A 588 21.38 6.98 13.63
CA PRO A 588 21.90 7.84 14.68
C PRO A 588 22.59 9.08 14.05
N ILE A 589 22.56 10.21 14.75
CA ILE A 589 23.03 11.52 14.25
C ILE A 589 24.54 11.49 13.95
N SER A 590 25.31 10.62 14.61
CA SER A 590 26.71 10.31 14.38
C SER A 590 26.96 9.66 13.01
N ALA A 591 26.13 8.68 12.61
CA ALA A 591 26.31 7.93 11.36
C ALA A 591 26.08 8.77 10.10
N LEU A 592 25.43 9.93 10.20
CA LEU A 592 25.35 10.91 9.10
C LEU A 592 26.74 11.35 8.60
N LEU A 593 27.78 11.32 9.45
CA LEU A 593 29.17 11.51 9.02
C LEU A 593 29.75 10.28 8.32
N THR A 594 29.38 9.06 8.74
CA THR A 594 29.85 7.83 8.09
C THR A 594 29.27 7.70 6.68
N LEU A 595 27.97 7.96 6.53
CA LEU A 595 27.26 7.94 5.25
C LEU A 595 27.84 8.96 4.25
N SER A 596 28.32 10.12 4.72
CA SER A 596 28.93 11.13 3.84
C SER A 596 30.31 10.75 3.28
N GLN A 597 31.00 9.79 3.91
CA GLN A 597 32.40 9.45 3.58
C GLN A 597 32.54 8.22 2.67
N MET A 598 31.46 7.49 2.41
CA MET A 598 31.48 6.29 1.54
C MET A 598 31.77 6.66 0.08
N ARG A 599 32.69 5.93 -0.56
CA ARG A 599 33.13 6.17 -1.95
C ARG A 599 32.31 5.35 -2.95
N LEU A 600 32.02 5.95 -4.11
CA LEU A 600 31.46 5.24 -5.26
C LEU A 600 32.54 4.31 -5.86
N SER A 601 32.24 3.02 -6.00
CA SER A 601 33.12 2.02 -6.62
C SER A 601 33.37 2.36 -8.09
N SER A 602 34.64 2.50 -8.48
CA SER A 602 35.02 3.16 -9.74
C SER A 602 35.55 2.18 -10.80
N ILE A 603 34.90 2.17 -11.97
CA ILE A 603 35.43 1.67 -13.25
C ILE A 603 35.08 2.76 -14.29
N SER A 604 35.99 3.56 -14.84
CA SER A 604 37.47 3.51 -14.83
C SER A 604 38.09 4.89 -14.71
N VAL A 605 39.08 5.09 -13.81
CA VAL A 605 40.09 6.16 -13.94
C VAL A 605 41.47 5.69 -13.44
N ALA A 606 42.26 5.19 -14.38
CA ALA A 606 43.71 5.41 -14.44
C ALA A 606 44.02 5.56 -15.94
N VAL A 607 44.66 6.62 -16.44
CA VAL A 607 45.56 7.61 -15.82
C VAL A 607 45.15 9.04 -16.23
N ALA A 608 45.85 10.05 -15.70
CA ALA A 608 45.92 11.46 -16.13
C ALA A 608 44.96 12.47 -15.46
N LEU A 609 45.48 13.12 -14.41
CA LEU A 609 45.56 14.58 -14.49
C LEU A 609 46.44 14.92 -15.70
N ILE A 610 45.92 15.66 -16.69
CA ILE A 610 46.63 16.69 -17.49
C ILE A 610 45.69 17.26 -18.59
N VAL A 611 45.40 18.57 -18.48
CA VAL A 611 45.22 19.56 -19.58
C VAL A 611 44.01 19.46 -20.55
N GLN A 612 43.06 20.38 -20.32
CA GLN A 612 42.34 21.27 -21.29
C GLN A 612 41.36 20.76 -22.39
N CYS A 613 40.12 21.27 -22.26
CA CYS A 613 39.30 21.97 -23.27
C CYS A 613 38.56 21.24 -24.44
N THR A 614 37.24 21.49 -24.52
CA THR A 614 36.36 21.65 -25.74
C THR A 614 36.20 20.43 -26.68
N PHE A 615 35.01 20.01 -27.14
CA PHE A 615 33.91 20.80 -27.74
C PHE A 615 32.49 20.15 -27.62
N VAL A 616 31.50 20.95 -27.17
CA VAL A 616 30.23 21.29 -27.86
C VAL A 616 29.30 20.19 -28.48
N ALA A 617 28.17 19.97 -27.76
CA ALA A 617 26.76 19.99 -28.23
C ALA A 617 25.97 18.75 -28.74
N ALA A 618 24.64 18.97 -28.68
CA ALA A 618 23.50 18.32 -29.35
C ALA A 618 22.80 17.12 -28.65
N GLY A 619 21.61 17.41 -28.08
CA GLY A 619 20.67 16.44 -27.50
C GLY A 619 19.55 17.18 -26.75
N ALA A 620 18.45 17.52 -27.45
CA ALA A 620 17.45 18.45 -26.92
C ALA A 620 16.41 17.78 -26.00
N SER A 621 16.09 18.42 -24.87
CA SER A 621 14.95 18.04 -24.03
C SER A 621 13.64 18.23 -24.81
N ARG A 622 12.91 17.13 -25.03
CA ARG A 622 11.53 17.14 -25.50
C ARG A 622 10.60 16.95 -24.30
N VAL A 623 10.04 18.05 -23.79
CA VAL A 623 8.89 18.00 -22.89
C VAL A 623 7.74 17.33 -23.67
N LYS A 624 7.30 16.14 -23.25
CA LYS A 624 6.14 15.46 -23.86
C LYS A 624 4.89 16.34 -23.65
N PRO A 625 3.99 16.46 -24.66
CA PRO A 625 2.76 17.22 -24.50
C PRO A 625 1.84 16.56 -23.47
N ARG A 626 1.21 17.37 -22.61
CA ARG A 626 0.24 16.88 -21.61
C ARG A 626 -1.06 16.49 -22.30
N ARG A 627 -1.62 15.31 -21.99
CA ARG A 627 -2.96 14.92 -22.45
C ARG A 627 -4.02 15.69 -21.66
N THR A 628 -5.18 15.89 -22.28
CA THR A 628 -6.38 16.48 -21.65
C THR A 628 -7.58 15.53 -21.67
N THR A 629 -7.39 14.32 -22.20
CA THR A 629 -8.40 13.26 -22.32
C THR A 629 -7.75 11.92 -22.06
N SER A 630 -8.45 11.05 -21.31
CA SER A 630 -7.90 9.77 -20.88
C SER A 630 -7.51 8.88 -22.07
N ILE A 631 -6.45 8.11 -21.91
CA ILE A 631 -6.06 6.98 -22.77
C ILE A 631 -6.91 5.73 -22.48
N LEU A 632 -7.56 5.71 -21.31
CA LEU A 632 -8.37 4.59 -20.81
C LEU A 632 -9.84 4.73 -21.20
N ILE A 633 -10.51 3.60 -21.39
CA ILE A 633 -11.94 3.52 -21.70
C ILE A 633 -12.76 3.31 -20.43
N ASN A 634 -14.00 3.81 -20.41
CA ASN A 634 -14.88 3.63 -19.26
C ASN A 634 -16.31 3.28 -19.71
N PRO A 635 -16.65 1.99 -19.86
CA PRO A 635 -18.01 1.53 -20.14
C PRO A 635 -18.86 1.53 -18.86
N ASP A 636 -20.04 2.14 -18.91
CA ASP A 636 -20.92 2.48 -17.77
C ASP A 636 -21.15 1.33 -16.75
N ALA A 637 -21.29 0.11 -17.25
CA ALA A 637 -21.54 -1.09 -16.43
C ALA A 637 -20.30 -1.62 -15.68
N GLN A 638 -19.08 -1.25 -16.10
CA GLN A 638 -17.88 -1.56 -15.32
C GLN A 638 -17.83 -0.66 -14.08
N PRO A 639 -17.18 -1.09 -12.98
CA PRO A 639 -16.78 -0.14 -11.96
C PRO A 639 -15.90 0.95 -12.59
N ASP A 640 -16.09 2.20 -12.17
CA ASP A 640 -15.18 3.28 -12.49
C ASP A 640 -13.76 2.93 -11.99
N LEU A 641 -12.75 3.48 -12.65
CA LEU A 641 -11.48 3.68 -11.96
C LEU A 641 -11.65 4.82 -10.96
N PRO A 642 -10.91 4.82 -9.85
CA PRO A 642 -10.87 6.00 -9.04
C PRO A 642 -10.15 7.09 -9.81
N SER A 643 -10.56 8.33 -9.59
CA SER A 643 -9.85 9.52 -10.09
C SER A 643 -8.42 9.58 -9.54
N ALA A 644 -7.44 10.18 -10.20
CA ALA A 644 -6.05 10.25 -9.69
C ALA A 644 -5.83 10.96 -8.33
N SER A 645 -6.88 11.50 -7.69
CA SER A 645 -6.86 11.93 -6.28
C SER A 645 -7.36 10.82 -5.35
N GLU A 646 -8.43 10.12 -5.72
CA GLU A 646 -8.90 8.92 -5.04
C GLU A 646 -7.95 7.75 -5.22
N ALA A 647 -7.48 7.56 -6.45
CA ALA A 647 -6.33 6.85 -7.01
C ALA A 647 -5.02 7.57 -6.73
N LYS A 648 -5.04 8.20 -5.54
CA LYS A 648 -3.91 8.62 -4.74
C LYS A 648 -4.24 8.47 -3.25
N ALA A 649 -5.43 7.96 -2.87
CA ALA A 649 -6.09 7.93 -1.55
C ALA A 649 -6.78 6.65 -0.93
N ALA A 650 -6.53 5.42 -1.38
CA ALA A 650 -6.75 4.13 -0.67
C ALA A 650 -5.53 3.18 -0.65
N SER A 651 -4.32 3.66 -0.94
CA SER A 651 -3.10 3.05 -0.39
C SER A 651 -2.12 4.02 0.31
N GLU A 652 -1.85 3.77 1.60
CA GLU A 652 -0.77 4.24 2.51
C GLU A 652 -0.96 3.86 3.96
N SER A 653 -2.13 4.12 4.57
CA SER A 653 -2.59 3.21 5.62
C SER A 653 -2.35 1.78 5.25
N VAL A 654 -2.27 1.54 3.93
CA VAL A 654 -2.00 0.32 3.25
C VAL A 654 -0.85 0.26 2.21
N GLY A 655 0.19 1.08 2.33
CA GLY A 655 1.54 0.62 1.97
C GLY A 655 2.00 0.40 0.53
N LEU A 656 1.21 0.47 -0.55
CA LEU A 656 1.52 -0.13 -1.87
C LEU A 656 2.02 0.76 -3.04
N ASN A 657 3.27 0.54 -3.52
CA ASN A 657 4.07 1.21 -4.66
C ASN A 657 2.94 1.40 -5.78
N LEU A 658 2.59 2.63 -6.21
CA LEU A 658 2.04 2.83 -7.57
C LEU A 658 3.12 2.82 -8.66
N ASP A 659 4.18 3.63 -8.49
CA ASP A 659 5.07 4.04 -9.59
C ASP A 659 6.09 2.99 -10.06
N ASP A 660 6.33 1.92 -9.28
CA ASP A 660 6.84 0.64 -9.79
C ASP A 660 5.78 -0.37 -10.27
N ILE A 661 4.52 -0.32 -9.81
CA ILE A 661 3.55 -1.32 -10.26
C ILE A 661 3.17 -0.96 -11.67
N GLN A 662 3.37 -1.95 -12.52
CA GLN A 662 3.12 -1.86 -13.93
C GLN A 662 1.61 -1.75 -14.15
N GLY A 663 1.20 -0.63 -14.75
CA GLY A 663 -0.18 -0.14 -14.68
C GLY A 663 -1.27 -1.16 -14.95
N ASP A 664 -1.07 -2.07 -15.91
CA ASP A 664 -2.03 -3.08 -16.30
C ASP A 664 -2.42 -4.06 -15.19
N ILE A 665 -1.51 -4.31 -14.23
CA ILE A 665 -1.73 -5.25 -13.12
C ILE A 665 -3.01 -4.92 -12.35
N LEU A 666 -3.36 -3.63 -12.28
CA LEU A 666 -4.47 -3.12 -11.48
C LEU A 666 -5.45 -2.22 -12.26
N VAL A 667 -5.02 -1.53 -13.32
CA VAL A 667 -5.94 -0.80 -14.22
C VAL A 667 -6.75 -1.77 -15.10
N GLY A 668 -6.14 -2.90 -15.48
CA GLY A 668 -6.82 -3.98 -16.17
C GLY A 668 -7.49 -3.59 -17.49
N MET A 669 -8.70 -4.10 -17.70
CA MET A 669 -9.40 -4.16 -19.00
C MET A 669 -9.69 -2.83 -19.72
N LYS A 670 -9.43 -1.68 -19.09
CA LYS A 670 -9.88 -0.35 -19.55
C LYS A 670 -9.02 0.25 -20.67
N LYS A 671 -8.66 -0.57 -21.66
CA LYS A 671 -7.76 -0.25 -22.78
C LYS A 671 -8.55 -0.22 -24.11
N ASP A 672 -8.30 0.77 -24.97
CA ASP A 672 -8.95 0.83 -26.30
C ASP A 672 -8.23 -0.02 -27.35
N LYS A 673 -6.90 0.04 -27.36
CA LYS A 673 -5.98 -0.77 -28.16
C LYS A 673 -4.83 -1.24 -27.26
N GLU A 674 -4.41 -2.49 -27.43
CA GLU A 674 -3.26 -3.06 -26.72
C GLU A 674 -2.55 -4.11 -27.56
N LEU A 675 -1.23 -4.04 -27.64
CA LEU A 675 -0.39 -5.06 -28.26
C LEU A 675 0.39 -5.84 -27.18
N PHE A 676 0.24 -7.16 -27.18
CA PHE A 676 1.14 -8.06 -26.48
C PHE A 676 2.29 -8.43 -27.43
N PHE A 677 3.53 -8.09 -27.09
CA PHE A 677 4.74 -8.39 -27.86
C PHE A 677 5.64 -9.34 -27.06
N PHE A 678 5.57 -10.63 -27.40
CA PHE A 678 6.28 -11.72 -26.73
C PHE A 678 7.69 -11.88 -27.34
N PHE A 679 8.72 -11.91 -26.50
CA PHE A 679 10.12 -11.89 -26.94
C PHE A 679 10.99 -12.95 -26.26
N GLY A 680 12.06 -13.34 -26.95
CA GLY A 680 13.18 -14.14 -26.43
C GLY A 680 14.43 -13.26 -26.30
N ILE A 681 15.21 -13.43 -25.25
CA ILE A 681 16.47 -12.69 -25.05
C ILE A 681 17.61 -13.41 -25.77
N GLN A 682 18.37 -12.69 -26.59
CA GLN A 682 19.48 -13.21 -27.42
C GLN A 682 20.85 -12.76 -26.90
N ASP A 683 20.98 -11.51 -26.44
CA ASP A 683 22.16 -10.99 -25.76
C ASP A 683 21.74 -10.42 -24.40
N ALA A 684 21.95 -11.22 -23.35
CA ALA A 684 21.62 -10.82 -21.99
C ALA A 684 22.43 -9.62 -21.48
N ALA A 685 23.67 -9.40 -21.96
CA ALA A 685 24.49 -8.28 -21.51
C ALA A 685 23.99 -6.95 -22.11
N THR A 686 23.73 -6.93 -23.42
CA THR A 686 23.12 -5.76 -24.07
C THR A 686 21.69 -5.54 -23.59
N PHE A 687 20.89 -6.60 -23.44
CA PHE A 687 19.52 -6.50 -22.92
C PHE A 687 19.51 -5.92 -21.51
N LYS A 688 20.34 -6.44 -20.58
CA LYS A 688 20.43 -5.91 -19.20
C LYS A 688 20.85 -4.44 -19.20
N SER A 689 21.91 -4.09 -19.92
CA SER A 689 22.35 -2.70 -20.07
C SER A 689 21.19 -1.78 -20.51
N LYS A 690 20.49 -2.16 -21.58
CA LYS A 690 19.33 -1.41 -22.12
C LYS A 690 18.09 -1.45 -21.25
N LEU A 691 17.90 -2.50 -20.46
CA LEU A 691 16.82 -2.58 -19.48
C LEU A 691 16.97 -1.48 -18.43
N GLY A 692 18.19 -1.30 -17.90
CA GLY A 692 18.50 -0.28 -16.90
C GLY A 692 18.62 1.14 -17.46
N SER A 693 19.20 1.32 -18.65
CA SER A 693 19.50 2.67 -19.20
C SER A 693 18.38 3.32 -20.02
N ASP A 694 17.53 2.52 -20.68
CA ASP A 694 16.57 3.04 -21.67
C ASP A 694 15.13 2.54 -21.41
N ILE A 695 14.93 1.21 -21.30
CA ILE A 695 13.59 0.61 -21.22
C ILE A 695 12.89 0.90 -19.89
N HIS A 696 13.60 0.87 -18.76
CA HIS A 696 13.07 1.21 -17.44
C HIS A 696 12.29 2.55 -17.45
N GLY A 697 12.82 3.56 -18.15
CA GLY A 697 12.18 4.88 -18.27
C GLY A 697 10.98 4.96 -19.24
N LEU A 698 10.61 3.86 -19.89
CA LEU A 698 9.38 3.75 -20.69
C LEU A 698 8.23 3.09 -19.92
N ILE A 699 8.54 2.28 -18.90
CA ILE A 699 7.54 1.44 -18.26
C ILE A 699 6.55 2.30 -17.48
N THR A 700 5.28 2.17 -17.87
CA THR A 700 4.20 3.03 -17.42
C THR A 700 3.58 2.48 -16.15
N SER A 701 3.66 3.28 -15.11
CA SER A 701 3.17 2.89 -13.80
C SER A 701 1.65 2.97 -13.67
N THR A 702 1.15 2.43 -12.56
CA THR A 702 -0.25 2.62 -12.18
C THR A 702 -0.57 4.11 -11.98
N THR A 703 0.28 4.95 -11.36
CA THR A 703 -0.05 6.40 -11.18
C THR A 703 -0.18 7.10 -12.52
N GLN A 704 0.76 6.81 -13.42
CA GLN A 704 0.80 7.42 -14.74
C GLN A 704 -0.43 7.05 -15.57
N LEU A 705 -1.01 5.86 -15.37
CA LEU A 705 -2.28 5.51 -16.02
C LEU A 705 -3.50 6.21 -15.40
N LEU A 706 -3.48 6.53 -14.11
CA LEU A 706 -4.65 7.08 -13.42
C LEU A 706 -4.80 8.60 -13.62
N ASP A 707 -3.69 9.35 -13.64
CA ASP A 707 -3.72 10.80 -13.89
C ASP A 707 -3.63 11.10 -15.39
N VAL A 708 -4.73 11.58 -15.98
CA VAL A 708 -4.81 12.00 -17.38
C VAL A 708 -3.72 12.99 -17.79
N SER A 709 -3.21 13.83 -16.87
CA SER A 709 -2.12 14.77 -17.16
C SER A 709 -0.73 14.14 -17.18
N LEU A 710 -0.57 12.96 -16.58
CA LEU A 710 0.66 12.14 -16.54
C LEU A 710 0.66 11.01 -17.57
N GLN A 711 -0.52 10.57 -18.02
CA GLN A 711 -0.69 9.51 -19.02
C GLN A 711 0.19 9.75 -20.25
N PRO A 712 1.06 8.77 -20.61
CA PRO A 712 1.87 8.88 -21.81
C PRO A 712 1.02 8.80 -23.08
N THR A 713 1.63 9.05 -24.24
CA THR A 713 1.01 8.77 -25.55
C THR A 713 0.70 7.28 -25.73
N THR A 714 1.54 6.42 -25.17
CA THR A 714 1.41 4.96 -25.16
C THR A 714 1.88 4.45 -23.82
N ALA A 715 1.08 3.60 -23.17
CA ALA A 715 1.45 2.93 -21.94
C ALA A 715 2.20 1.63 -22.24
N VAL A 716 3.27 1.34 -21.50
CA VAL A 716 4.14 0.18 -21.72
C VAL A 716 4.35 -0.60 -20.43
N ASN A 717 4.07 -1.90 -20.41
CA ASN A 717 4.47 -2.82 -19.35
C ASN A 717 5.33 -3.96 -19.89
N ILE A 718 6.00 -4.71 -19.01
CA ILE A 718 6.94 -5.79 -19.29
C ILE A 718 6.82 -6.91 -18.24
N ALA A 719 6.84 -8.17 -18.65
CA ALA A 719 6.85 -9.33 -17.75
C ALA A 719 7.85 -10.39 -18.22
N PHE A 720 8.39 -11.20 -17.32
CA PHE A 720 9.40 -12.23 -17.60
C PHE A 720 8.93 -13.62 -17.18
N SER A 721 9.12 -14.64 -18.02
CA SER A 721 8.92 -16.04 -17.63
C SER A 721 10.06 -16.52 -16.73
N GLN A 722 9.93 -17.71 -16.12
CA GLN A 722 11.03 -18.31 -15.36
C GLN A 722 12.29 -18.50 -16.24
N THR A 723 12.15 -18.82 -17.54
CA THR A 723 13.28 -18.92 -18.46
C THR A 723 13.87 -17.56 -18.82
N GLY A 724 13.06 -16.50 -18.88
CA GLY A 724 13.55 -15.13 -19.03
C GLY A 724 14.39 -14.65 -17.84
N LEU A 725 13.93 -14.90 -16.61
CA LEU A 725 14.71 -14.58 -15.40
C LEU A 725 16.04 -15.36 -15.38
N ASN A 726 16.01 -16.65 -15.70
CA ASN A 726 17.21 -17.47 -15.82
C ASN A 726 18.19 -16.90 -16.88
N ALA A 727 17.67 -16.40 -18.01
CA ALA A 727 18.48 -15.79 -19.07
C ALA A 727 19.12 -14.44 -18.66
N LEU A 728 18.54 -13.72 -17.69
CA LEU A 728 19.13 -12.53 -17.07
C LEU A 728 20.17 -12.86 -15.97
N GLY A 729 20.36 -14.16 -15.67
CA GLY A 729 21.22 -14.65 -14.60
C GLY A 729 20.54 -14.72 -13.23
N ASN A 730 19.25 -14.43 -13.14
CA ASN A 730 18.49 -14.53 -11.90
C ASN A 730 17.98 -15.97 -11.71
N SER A 731 18.31 -16.59 -10.58
CA SER A 731 17.93 -17.97 -10.24
C SER A 731 17.17 -18.09 -8.91
N ASP A 732 16.69 -16.96 -8.40
CA ASP A 732 15.95 -16.92 -7.14
C ASP A 732 14.62 -17.68 -7.24
N SER A 733 14.18 -18.28 -6.12
CA SER A 733 12.89 -18.98 -6.05
C SER A 733 11.77 -17.99 -5.75
N LEU A 734 10.91 -17.71 -6.74
CA LEU A 734 9.76 -16.81 -6.55
C LEU A 734 8.59 -17.43 -5.75
N GLN A 735 8.80 -18.60 -5.14
CA GLN A 735 7.86 -19.35 -4.30
C GLN A 735 6.51 -19.71 -4.94
N ASP A 736 6.56 -20.03 -6.25
CA ASP A 736 5.44 -20.61 -6.98
C ASP A 736 5.94 -21.71 -7.92
N SER A 737 5.34 -22.91 -7.79
CA SER A 737 5.72 -24.10 -8.55
C SER A 737 5.17 -24.13 -9.97
N LEU A 738 4.07 -23.44 -10.25
CA LEU A 738 3.48 -23.38 -11.59
C LEU A 738 4.26 -22.39 -12.46
N PHE A 739 4.56 -21.20 -11.93
CA PHE A 739 5.46 -20.24 -12.58
C PHE A 739 6.80 -20.87 -12.92
N LYS A 740 7.41 -21.58 -11.96
CA LYS A 740 8.68 -22.28 -12.14
C LYS A 740 8.62 -23.40 -13.20
N SER A 741 7.44 -23.97 -13.44
CA SER A 741 7.24 -25.07 -14.40
C SER A 741 6.86 -24.60 -15.81
N GLY A 742 6.31 -23.38 -15.95
CA GLY A 742 5.77 -22.86 -17.20
C GLY A 742 4.40 -23.45 -17.56
N GLN A 743 3.52 -22.66 -18.15
CA GLN A 743 2.12 -23.01 -18.40
C GLN A 743 1.96 -24.17 -19.40
N PHE A 744 2.90 -24.32 -20.34
CA PHE A 744 2.92 -25.44 -21.29
C PHE A 744 2.90 -26.82 -20.60
N ASN A 745 3.56 -26.95 -19.43
CA ASN A 745 3.59 -28.18 -18.65
C ASN A 745 2.32 -28.36 -17.78
N ASP A 746 1.62 -27.27 -17.46
CA ASP A 746 0.38 -27.26 -16.66
C ASP A 746 -0.89 -27.42 -17.51
N ALA A 747 -0.81 -27.21 -18.83
CA ALA A 747 -1.91 -27.26 -19.80
C ALA A 747 -2.85 -28.47 -19.63
N ALA A 748 -2.29 -29.68 -19.45
CA ALA A 748 -3.07 -30.90 -19.28
C ALA A 748 -3.83 -30.96 -17.93
N ALA A 749 -3.32 -30.30 -16.88
CA ALA A 749 -4.05 -30.14 -15.64
C ALA A 749 -5.22 -29.16 -15.83
N LEU A 750 -4.93 -27.98 -16.40
CA LEU A 750 -5.89 -26.90 -16.70
C LEU A 750 -7.08 -27.34 -17.58
N GLY A 751 -6.96 -28.49 -18.24
CA GLY A 751 -7.99 -29.09 -19.05
C GLY A 751 -7.97 -28.66 -20.51
N ASP A 752 -6.82 -28.20 -21.00
CA ASP A 752 -6.57 -27.91 -22.42
C ASP A 752 -6.66 -29.20 -23.26
N PRO A 753 -6.95 -29.09 -24.58
CA PRO A 753 -7.02 -30.22 -25.51
C PRO A 753 -5.67 -30.87 -25.85
N GLY A 754 -4.70 -30.79 -24.95
CA GLY A 754 -3.28 -30.80 -25.28
C GLY A 754 -2.85 -29.47 -25.93
N THR A 755 -1.58 -29.38 -26.31
CA THR A 755 -0.95 -28.14 -26.80
C THR A 755 -0.79 -28.08 -28.33
N GLY A 756 -1.27 -29.09 -29.06
CA GLY A 756 -1.09 -29.20 -30.51
C GLY A 756 -1.84 -28.15 -31.36
N ASN A 757 -2.79 -27.44 -30.76
CA ASN A 757 -3.49 -26.31 -31.38
C ASN A 757 -3.01 -24.95 -30.83
N TRP A 758 -2.05 -24.91 -29.90
CA TRP A 758 -1.51 -23.66 -29.37
C TRP A 758 -0.75 -22.87 -30.46
N VAL A 759 -0.62 -21.56 -30.29
CA VAL A 759 0.30 -20.75 -31.10
C VAL A 759 1.73 -21.23 -30.82
N GLN A 760 2.51 -21.47 -31.87
CA GLN A 760 3.84 -22.10 -31.79
C GLN A 760 4.81 -21.37 -30.83
N GLY A 761 4.66 -20.05 -30.65
CA GLY A 761 5.46 -19.29 -29.69
C GLY A 761 5.30 -19.73 -28.22
N PHE A 762 4.14 -20.28 -27.85
CA PHE A 762 3.85 -20.85 -26.52
C PHE A 762 4.12 -22.37 -26.44
N ALA A 763 4.66 -22.99 -27.48
CA ALA A 763 4.96 -24.42 -27.49
C ALA A 763 6.30 -24.72 -26.79
N GLY A 764 6.31 -24.68 -25.46
CA GLY A 764 7.49 -24.85 -24.62
C GLY A 764 7.72 -23.61 -23.76
N THR A 765 8.98 -23.20 -23.60
CA THR A 765 9.40 -22.10 -22.71
C THR A 765 10.30 -21.07 -23.41
N SER A 766 10.13 -20.93 -24.74
CA SER A 766 10.90 -20.04 -25.62
C SER A 766 10.59 -18.56 -25.45
N VAL A 767 9.43 -18.22 -24.87
CA VAL A 767 9.14 -16.84 -24.50
C VAL A 767 9.92 -16.53 -23.21
N HIS A 768 10.79 -15.53 -23.26
CA HIS A 768 11.51 -15.02 -22.08
C HIS A 768 10.75 -13.87 -21.43
N GLY A 769 9.98 -13.10 -22.20
CA GLY A 769 9.10 -12.07 -21.66
C GLY A 769 8.04 -11.58 -22.63
N VAL A 770 7.24 -10.65 -22.17
CA VAL A 770 6.21 -9.95 -22.95
C VAL A 770 6.25 -8.47 -22.63
N PHE A 771 6.16 -7.61 -23.64
CA PHE A 771 5.76 -6.21 -23.48
C PHE A 771 4.26 -6.08 -23.73
N LEU A 772 3.57 -5.28 -22.93
CA LEU A 772 2.16 -4.90 -23.11
C LEU A 772 2.14 -3.42 -23.49
N ILE A 773 1.63 -3.07 -24.66
CA ILE A 773 1.75 -1.72 -25.24
C ILE A 773 0.36 -1.19 -25.58
N ALA A 774 -0.19 -0.29 -24.77
CA ALA A 774 -1.58 0.16 -24.84
C ALA A 774 -1.74 1.64 -25.19
N SER A 775 -2.75 1.99 -26.01
CA SER A 775 -3.07 3.38 -26.34
C SER A 775 -4.52 3.55 -26.81
N ASP A 776 -4.91 4.81 -27.01
CA ASP A 776 -6.15 5.23 -27.66
C ASP A 776 -6.09 5.20 -29.20
N THR A 777 -4.90 4.99 -29.80
CA THR A 777 -4.76 4.76 -31.25
C THR A 777 -3.74 3.68 -31.58
N GLN A 778 -3.96 2.95 -32.68
CA GLN A 778 -3.01 1.96 -33.18
C GLN A 778 -1.65 2.57 -33.54
N ALA A 779 -1.64 3.77 -34.15
CA ALA A 779 -0.41 4.43 -34.56
C ALA A 779 0.53 4.78 -33.38
N ASN A 780 -0.04 5.05 -32.20
CA ASN A 780 0.73 5.27 -30.98
C ASN A 780 1.36 3.95 -30.47
N VAL A 781 0.63 2.83 -30.56
CA VAL A 781 1.12 1.48 -30.20
C VAL A 781 2.25 1.06 -31.14
N ASP A 782 2.06 1.20 -32.45
CA ASP A 782 3.04 0.83 -33.48
C ASP A 782 4.34 1.67 -33.34
N ALA A 783 4.21 2.96 -33.02
CA ALA A 783 5.35 3.86 -32.84
C ALA A 783 6.18 3.53 -31.59
N GLU A 784 5.54 3.15 -30.47
CA GLU A 784 6.25 2.78 -29.24
C GLU A 784 6.85 1.37 -29.33
N LEU A 785 6.20 0.42 -30.03
CA LEU A 785 6.80 -0.85 -30.40
C LEU A 785 8.10 -0.62 -31.19
N ALA A 786 8.05 0.23 -32.21
CA ALA A 786 9.23 0.58 -33.00
C ALA A 786 10.32 1.27 -32.14
N ASN A 787 9.95 2.08 -31.15
CA ASN A 787 10.91 2.67 -30.20
C ASN A 787 11.62 1.59 -29.36
N ILE A 788 10.86 0.68 -28.73
CA ILE A 788 11.39 -0.45 -27.93
C ILE A 788 12.30 -1.35 -28.78
N GLN A 789 11.89 -1.68 -30.01
CA GLN A 789 12.68 -2.48 -30.95
C GLN A 789 13.98 -1.77 -31.38
N ASN A 790 13.97 -0.44 -31.56
CA ASN A 790 15.19 0.33 -31.85
C ASN A 790 16.14 0.42 -30.63
N ILE A 791 15.60 0.48 -29.41
CA ILE A 791 16.38 0.54 -28.17
C ILE A 791 17.10 -0.78 -27.89
N LEU A 792 16.38 -1.90 -28.01
CA LEU A 792 16.91 -3.24 -27.70
C LEU A 792 17.66 -3.87 -28.88
N GLY A 793 17.27 -3.56 -30.12
CA GLY A 793 17.85 -4.12 -31.34
C GLY A 793 17.97 -5.64 -31.29
N ASN A 794 19.12 -6.16 -31.70
CA ASN A 794 19.41 -7.60 -31.75
C ASN A 794 19.59 -8.27 -30.38
N SER A 795 19.40 -7.56 -29.26
CA SER A 795 19.43 -8.21 -27.93
C SER A 795 18.18 -9.04 -27.63
N ILE A 796 17.12 -8.88 -28.43
CA ILE A 796 15.88 -9.67 -28.39
C ILE A 796 15.55 -10.27 -29.77
N VAL A 797 14.59 -11.20 -29.78
CA VAL A 797 13.86 -11.65 -30.96
C VAL A 797 12.35 -11.67 -30.66
N GLU A 798 11.52 -11.30 -31.65
CA GLU A 798 10.07 -11.48 -31.57
C GLU A 798 9.73 -12.98 -31.64
N VAL A 799 8.98 -13.48 -30.66
CA VAL A 799 8.49 -14.88 -30.61
C VAL A 799 7.02 -14.95 -31.03
N HIS A 800 6.21 -13.97 -30.63
CA HIS A 800 4.83 -13.80 -31.06
C HIS A 800 4.36 -12.36 -30.80
N ARG A 801 3.30 -11.91 -31.46
CA ARG A 801 2.56 -10.71 -31.05
C ARG A 801 1.06 -10.85 -31.30
N LEU A 802 0.25 -10.29 -30.39
CA LEU A 802 -1.21 -10.34 -30.44
C LEU A 802 -1.79 -8.94 -30.22
N GLN A 803 -2.61 -8.46 -31.17
CA GLN A 803 -3.27 -7.16 -31.09
C GLN A 803 -4.70 -7.31 -30.54
N GLY A 804 -4.92 -6.74 -29.35
CA GLY A 804 -6.22 -6.55 -28.75
C GLY A 804 -6.84 -5.19 -29.06
N ALA A 805 -8.17 -5.13 -29.01
CA ALA A 805 -8.96 -3.92 -29.16
C ALA A 805 -10.30 -4.03 -28.42
N ALA A 806 -10.78 -2.93 -27.86
CA ALA A 806 -12.16 -2.85 -27.40
C ALA A 806 -13.14 -2.94 -28.59
N ARG A 807 -14.22 -3.72 -28.44
CA ARG A 807 -15.27 -3.90 -29.46
C ARG A 807 -16.00 -2.57 -29.78
N PRO A 808 -16.54 -2.39 -31.00
CA PRO A 808 -17.02 -1.09 -31.48
C PRO A 808 -18.42 -0.71 -30.98
N GLY A 809 -18.68 0.60 -30.88
CA GLY A 809 -20.02 1.13 -30.60
C GLY A 809 -20.54 0.75 -29.21
N SER A 810 -21.78 0.27 -29.14
CA SER A 810 -22.42 -0.23 -27.91
C SER A 810 -21.73 -1.45 -27.31
N GLU A 811 -21.01 -2.22 -28.14
CA GLU A 811 -20.31 -3.43 -27.70
C GLU A 811 -19.04 -3.12 -26.90
N LYS A 812 -18.66 -1.85 -26.75
CA LYS A 812 -17.48 -1.44 -25.99
C LYS A 812 -17.58 -1.90 -24.53
N GLY A 813 -16.56 -2.62 -24.06
CA GLY A 813 -16.56 -3.28 -22.74
C GLY A 813 -17.13 -4.70 -22.72
N HIS A 814 -17.82 -5.12 -23.79
CA HIS A 814 -18.30 -6.50 -23.92
C HIS A 814 -17.20 -7.41 -24.51
N GLU A 815 -17.20 -8.67 -24.11
CA GLU A 815 -16.44 -9.72 -24.79
C GLU A 815 -17.17 -10.20 -26.07
N HIS A 816 -16.62 -11.18 -26.79
CA HIS A 816 -17.10 -11.53 -28.12
C HIS A 816 -18.43 -12.31 -28.19
N PHE A 817 -18.87 -13.00 -27.12
CA PHE A 817 -20.24 -13.53 -27.03
C PHE A 817 -21.29 -12.42 -26.81
N GLY A 818 -20.85 -11.20 -26.49
CA GLY A 818 -21.70 -10.02 -26.29
C GLY A 818 -22.16 -9.81 -24.86
N PHE A 819 -21.44 -10.35 -23.86
CA PHE A 819 -21.66 -10.03 -22.45
C PHE A 819 -20.68 -8.95 -22.00
N MET A 820 -21.17 -7.97 -21.24
CA MET A 820 -20.34 -6.95 -20.62
C MET A 820 -19.36 -7.59 -19.63
N ASP A 821 -18.06 -7.46 -19.88
CA ASP A 821 -16.99 -7.91 -18.98
C ASP A 821 -16.36 -6.72 -18.24
N GLY A 822 -15.45 -6.99 -17.30
CA GLY A 822 -14.88 -5.99 -16.40
C GLY A 822 -15.79 -5.62 -15.21
N ILE A 823 -17.06 -6.04 -15.20
CA ILE A 823 -17.96 -5.85 -14.06
C ILE A 823 -17.49 -6.68 -12.86
N GLY A 824 -17.43 -7.99 -13.08
CA GLY A 824 -16.97 -8.98 -12.10
C GLY A 824 -15.46 -9.00 -12.00
N GLN A 825 -14.84 -7.83 -11.92
CA GLN A 825 -13.49 -7.75 -11.41
C GLN A 825 -13.55 -7.88 -9.90
N PRO A 826 -12.59 -8.58 -9.31
CA PRO A 826 -11.84 -7.91 -8.31
C PRO A 826 -10.90 -6.90 -9.03
N ALA A 827 -11.24 -5.62 -9.13
CA ALA A 827 -10.31 -4.61 -9.68
C ALA A 827 -9.31 -4.27 -8.57
N ILE A 828 -8.11 -4.86 -8.60
CA ILE A 828 -7.47 -5.31 -7.35
C ILE A 828 -7.01 -4.22 -6.40
N ASN A 829 -7.14 -4.53 -5.12
CA ASN A 829 -7.68 -3.68 -4.07
C ASN A 829 -6.85 -2.43 -3.74
N GLY A 830 -7.40 -1.51 -2.93
CA GLY A 830 -6.83 -0.22 -2.46
C GLY A 830 -6.39 0.73 -3.56
N PHE A 831 -6.51 0.24 -4.76
CA PHE A 831 -6.60 0.83 -6.06
C PHE A 831 -7.97 1.42 -6.34
N VAL A 832 -8.89 1.40 -5.38
CA VAL A 832 -10.11 2.22 -5.25
C VAL A 832 -10.41 2.35 -3.76
N GLN A 833 -11.12 3.41 -3.38
CA GLN A 833 -11.59 3.61 -2.01
C GLN A 833 -12.94 2.92 -1.74
N ALA A 834 -13.75 2.68 -2.77
CA ALA A 834 -15.05 2.03 -2.70
C ALA A 834 -15.22 0.95 -3.77
N PRO A 835 -15.42 -0.31 -3.38
CA PRO A 835 -15.97 -1.37 -4.18
C PRO A 835 -17.45 -1.18 -4.23
N LEU A 836 -17.97 -1.58 -5.37
CA LEU A 836 -19.37 -1.40 -5.60
C LEU A 836 -20.13 -2.52 -4.88
N PRO A 837 -21.31 -2.26 -4.31
CA PRO A 837 -22.00 -3.20 -3.44
C PRO A 837 -22.02 -4.64 -3.99
N GLY A 838 -21.56 -5.60 -3.19
CA GLY A 838 -21.43 -7.02 -3.56
C GLY A 838 -20.11 -7.42 -4.23
N GLN A 839 -19.15 -6.51 -4.36
CA GLN A 839 -17.73 -6.82 -4.56
C GLN A 839 -17.10 -7.27 -3.20
N ALA A 840 -16.22 -8.29 -3.18
CA ALA A 840 -15.53 -8.84 -1.98
C ALA A 840 -14.18 -8.12 -1.75
N GLN A 841 -13.41 -8.26 -0.64
CA GLN A 841 -12.23 -7.37 -0.32
C GLN A 841 -10.84 -8.07 -0.07
N VAL A 842 -9.83 -8.02 -0.97
CA VAL A 842 -8.49 -8.69 -0.81
C VAL A 842 -7.41 -7.73 -0.41
N ASN A 843 -6.70 -8.03 0.64
CA ASN A 843 -5.30 -7.74 0.77
C ASN A 843 -4.67 -8.21 -0.56
N PRO A 844 -4.17 -7.29 -1.41
CA PRO A 844 -3.94 -7.39 -2.87
C PRO A 844 -2.93 -8.45 -3.31
N GLY A 845 -2.57 -9.40 -2.45
CA GLY A 845 -1.53 -10.43 -2.56
C GLY A 845 -2.10 -11.81 -2.47
N VAL A 846 -3.41 -11.91 -2.59
CA VAL A 846 -3.92 -12.83 -3.59
C VAL A 846 -3.34 -12.49 -4.99
N ILE A 847 -2.86 -11.26 -5.25
CA ILE A 847 -2.56 -10.73 -6.59
C ILE A 847 -1.16 -10.18 -6.87
N LEU A 848 -0.50 -9.54 -5.91
CA LEU A 848 0.89 -9.06 -5.98
C LEU A 848 1.78 -9.93 -5.07
N THR A 849 3.06 -10.08 -5.36
CA THR A 849 3.93 -11.05 -4.68
C THR A 849 4.81 -10.44 -3.60
N ALA A 850 5.17 -11.29 -2.65
CA ALA A 850 6.21 -11.16 -1.62
C ALA A 850 5.84 -10.39 -0.33
N GLU A 851 4.57 -10.46 0.09
CA GLU A 851 3.99 -9.50 1.05
C GLU A 851 3.15 -10.10 2.23
N ASN A 852 1.84 -10.36 2.11
CA ASN A 852 0.99 -11.24 2.99
C ASN A 852 -0.39 -11.34 2.35
N GLY A 853 -1.22 -12.33 2.69
CA GLY A 853 -2.26 -12.79 1.75
C GLY A 853 -1.62 -13.55 0.59
N ASP A 854 -0.49 -13.03 0.10
CA ASP A 854 0.59 -13.85 -0.39
C ASP A 854 1.17 -14.61 0.80
N THR A 855 0.70 -15.85 0.96
CA THR A 855 1.17 -16.78 1.99
C THR A 855 2.65 -17.13 1.89
N SER A 856 3.30 -16.86 0.74
CA SER A 856 4.72 -17.14 0.50
C SER A 856 5.66 -15.96 0.81
N ALA A 857 5.10 -14.83 1.24
CA ALA A 857 5.75 -13.53 1.31
C ALA A 857 7.17 -13.48 1.86
N SER A 858 7.32 -13.90 3.12
CA SER A 858 8.57 -13.89 3.88
C SER A 858 9.66 -14.82 3.31
N SER A 859 9.31 -15.63 2.31
CA SER A 859 10.21 -16.57 1.62
C SER A 859 10.54 -16.15 0.18
N ARG A 860 9.93 -15.07 -0.35
CA ARG A 860 10.22 -14.59 -1.71
C ARG A 860 11.39 -13.59 -1.73
N PRO A 861 12.02 -13.37 -2.89
CA PRO A 861 13.10 -12.41 -3.03
C PRO A 861 12.57 -10.97 -2.91
N ALA A 862 13.31 -10.11 -2.22
CA ALA A 862 12.92 -8.71 -2.01
C ALA A 862 12.72 -7.88 -3.29
N TRP A 863 13.14 -8.37 -4.46
CA TRP A 863 12.94 -7.72 -5.76
C TRP A 863 11.66 -8.17 -6.49
N THR A 864 11.00 -9.27 -6.11
CA THR A 864 9.68 -9.62 -6.71
C THR A 864 8.53 -8.84 -6.10
N LYS A 865 8.87 -8.00 -5.13
CA LYS A 865 7.97 -7.42 -4.16
C LYS A 865 7.21 -6.26 -4.82
N GLY A 866 5.88 -6.24 -4.77
CA GLY A 866 5.10 -5.38 -5.68
C GLY A 866 5.11 -5.80 -7.17
N GLY A 867 5.57 -7.02 -7.50
CA GLY A 867 5.30 -7.62 -8.82
C GLY A 867 4.10 -8.55 -8.78
N SER A 868 3.72 -9.18 -9.91
CA SER A 868 2.58 -10.12 -9.98
C SER A 868 2.86 -11.25 -10.96
N PHE A 869 2.31 -12.46 -10.74
CA PHE A 869 2.28 -13.46 -11.80
C PHE A 869 1.14 -13.17 -12.78
N LEU A 870 1.52 -12.94 -14.03
CA LEU A 870 0.65 -12.78 -15.17
C LEU A 870 0.42 -14.15 -15.81
N ALA A 871 -0.78 -14.72 -15.62
CA ALA A 871 -1.24 -15.85 -16.39
C ALA A 871 -1.88 -15.33 -17.69
N PHE A 872 -1.12 -15.39 -18.79
CA PHE A 872 -1.63 -15.08 -20.12
C PHE A 872 -2.29 -16.30 -20.74
N ARG A 873 -3.40 -16.11 -21.46
CA ARG A 873 -4.14 -17.13 -22.22
C ARG A 873 -4.76 -16.48 -23.47
N GLN A 874 -4.36 -16.90 -24.66
CA GLN A 874 -5.10 -16.59 -25.89
C GLN A 874 -6.29 -17.55 -26.00
N LEU A 875 -7.51 -17.04 -25.88
CA LEU A 875 -8.74 -17.83 -25.83
C LEU A 875 -9.61 -17.51 -27.06
N LYS A 876 -9.60 -18.37 -28.09
CA LYS A 876 -10.51 -18.25 -29.26
C LYS A 876 -11.94 -18.42 -28.79
N GLN A 877 -12.86 -17.56 -29.27
CA GLN A 877 -14.29 -17.63 -28.95
C GLN A 877 -15.12 -17.94 -30.19
N ARG A 878 -15.92 -19.00 -30.11
CA ARG A 878 -16.79 -19.52 -31.16
C ARG A 878 -18.19 -18.88 -31.11
N VAL A 879 -18.26 -17.60 -31.47
CA VAL A 879 -19.45 -16.75 -31.26
C VAL A 879 -20.70 -17.24 -32.02
N PRO A 880 -20.64 -17.55 -33.33
CA PRO A 880 -21.79 -18.09 -34.05
C PRO A 880 -22.27 -19.43 -33.45
N GLU A 881 -21.36 -20.32 -33.08
CA GLU A 881 -21.69 -21.62 -32.48
C GLU A 881 -22.33 -21.46 -31.09
N PHE A 882 -21.89 -20.50 -30.28
CA PHE A 882 -22.52 -20.16 -29.00
C PHE A 882 -23.93 -19.60 -29.20
N ASN A 883 -24.09 -18.59 -30.08
CA ASN A 883 -25.41 -18.01 -30.39
C ASN A 883 -26.37 -19.08 -30.95
N LYS A 884 -25.87 -19.99 -31.79
CA LYS A 884 -26.63 -21.16 -32.26
C LYS A 884 -27.04 -22.07 -31.12
N PHE A 885 -26.11 -22.42 -30.23
CA PHE A 885 -26.41 -23.30 -29.11
C PHE A 885 -27.53 -22.74 -28.23
N LEU A 886 -27.54 -21.43 -27.97
CA LEU A 886 -28.64 -20.78 -27.24
C LEU A 886 -29.97 -20.87 -27.98
N ALA A 887 -29.97 -20.65 -29.29
CA ALA A 887 -31.17 -20.76 -30.14
C ALA A 887 -31.74 -22.19 -30.16
N ASP A 888 -30.87 -23.19 -30.34
CA ASP A 888 -31.23 -24.61 -30.44
C ASP A 888 -31.69 -25.21 -29.10
N ASN A 889 -31.28 -24.65 -27.96
CA ASN A 889 -31.55 -25.18 -26.60
C ASN A 889 -32.45 -24.28 -25.73
N ALA A 890 -33.10 -23.28 -26.35
CA ALA A 890 -33.90 -22.25 -25.68
C ALA A 890 -34.79 -22.78 -24.54
N LEU A 891 -34.90 -22.00 -23.47
CA LEU A 891 -35.76 -22.34 -22.35
C LEU A 891 -37.25 -22.24 -22.72
N THR A 892 -38.12 -22.72 -21.85
CA THR A 892 -39.58 -22.72 -22.08
C THR A 892 -40.31 -22.18 -20.85
N VAL A 893 -39.89 -21.01 -20.36
CA VAL A 893 -40.53 -20.34 -19.22
C VAL A 893 -41.83 -19.66 -19.68
N PRO A 894 -42.99 -19.96 -19.05
CA PRO A 894 -44.25 -19.31 -19.39
C PRO A 894 -44.22 -17.79 -19.20
N GLY A 895 -44.75 -17.04 -20.17
CA GLY A 895 -44.80 -15.57 -20.11
C GLY A 895 -43.55 -14.85 -20.64
N LEU A 896 -42.56 -15.59 -21.14
CA LEU A 896 -41.45 -15.08 -21.93
C LEU A 896 -41.63 -15.47 -23.41
N THR A 897 -41.17 -14.62 -24.33
CA THR A 897 -41.06 -14.91 -25.77
C THR A 897 -39.95 -15.93 -26.07
N GLN A 898 -39.88 -16.41 -27.31
CA GLN A 898 -38.78 -17.28 -27.75
C GLN A 898 -37.41 -16.60 -27.57
N GLN A 899 -37.29 -15.31 -27.93
CA GLN A 899 -36.03 -14.58 -27.82
C GLN A 899 -35.62 -14.38 -26.35
N GLU A 900 -36.54 -13.95 -25.48
CA GLU A 900 -36.26 -13.86 -24.03
C GLU A 900 -35.81 -15.20 -23.43
N ASN A 901 -36.34 -16.34 -23.91
CA ASN A 901 -35.91 -17.68 -23.47
C ASN A 901 -34.54 -18.12 -24.01
N ILE A 902 -34.13 -17.63 -25.18
CA ILE A 902 -32.79 -17.83 -25.76
C ILE A 902 -31.77 -17.02 -24.95
N ASP A 903 -32.05 -15.74 -24.74
CA ASP A 903 -31.18 -14.84 -23.99
C ASP A 903 -31.11 -15.23 -22.51
N LEU A 904 -32.20 -15.73 -21.92
CA LEU A 904 -32.22 -16.28 -20.56
C LEU A 904 -31.30 -17.50 -20.41
N LEU A 905 -31.20 -18.38 -21.41
CA LEU A 905 -30.27 -19.51 -21.34
C LEU A 905 -28.83 -19.01 -21.30
N GLY A 906 -28.46 -18.07 -22.17
CA GLY A 906 -27.13 -17.46 -22.16
C GLY A 906 -26.84 -16.74 -20.84
N ALA A 907 -27.81 -15.97 -20.35
CA ALA A 907 -27.70 -15.25 -19.10
C ALA A 907 -27.52 -16.20 -17.90
N ARG A 908 -28.20 -17.34 -17.89
CA ARG A 908 -28.08 -18.37 -16.85
C ARG A 908 -26.81 -19.21 -16.99
N MET A 909 -26.23 -19.35 -18.19
CA MET A 909 -24.92 -19.96 -18.40
C MET A 909 -23.80 -19.08 -17.80
N VAL A 910 -23.77 -17.76 -18.06
CA VAL A 910 -22.70 -16.92 -17.47
C VAL A 910 -23.02 -16.42 -16.05
N GLY A 911 -24.31 -16.36 -15.69
CA GLY A 911 -24.82 -15.78 -14.43
C GLY A 911 -25.14 -14.27 -14.52
N ARG A 912 -25.06 -13.69 -15.72
CA ARG A 912 -25.37 -12.29 -16.05
C ARG A 912 -26.00 -12.20 -17.43
N TRP A 913 -26.97 -11.31 -17.63
CA TRP A 913 -27.44 -10.91 -18.96
C TRP A 913 -26.36 -10.19 -19.74
N LYS A 914 -26.57 -10.02 -21.05
CA LYS A 914 -25.61 -9.37 -21.95
C LYS A 914 -25.28 -7.94 -21.51
N SER A 915 -26.29 -7.21 -21.04
CA SER A 915 -26.19 -5.87 -20.40
C SER A 915 -25.26 -5.78 -19.18
N GLY A 916 -24.88 -6.93 -18.61
CA GLY A 916 -24.22 -7.02 -17.32
C GLY A 916 -25.16 -7.36 -16.15
N ALA A 917 -26.49 -7.20 -16.28
CA ALA A 917 -27.42 -7.41 -15.16
C ALA A 917 -27.32 -8.85 -14.60
N PRO A 918 -27.16 -9.07 -13.29
CA PRO A 918 -26.99 -10.41 -12.74
C PRO A 918 -28.32 -11.18 -12.68
N VAL A 919 -28.32 -12.45 -13.14
CA VAL A 919 -29.55 -13.28 -13.07
C VAL A 919 -29.97 -13.58 -11.63
N ASP A 920 -29.06 -13.44 -10.68
CA ASP A 920 -29.38 -13.60 -9.25
C ASP A 920 -30.32 -12.49 -8.73
N ILE A 921 -30.38 -11.33 -9.39
CA ILE A 921 -31.32 -10.23 -9.09
C ILE A 921 -32.45 -10.18 -10.12
N ALA A 922 -32.12 -10.39 -11.40
CA ALA A 922 -33.05 -10.34 -12.53
C ALA A 922 -33.20 -11.74 -13.19
N PRO A 923 -33.92 -12.69 -12.56
CA PRO A 923 -33.80 -14.12 -12.87
C PRO A 923 -34.53 -14.60 -14.11
N LEU A 924 -35.39 -13.77 -14.72
CA LEU A 924 -36.27 -14.15 -15.83
C LEU A 924 -36.28 -13.17 -17.01
N ARG A 925 -35.81 -11.93 -16.82
CA ARG A 925 -35.68 -10.90 -17.85
C ARG A 925 -34.43 -10.07 -17.59
N ASP A 926 -33.86 -9.50 -18.65
CA ASP A 926 -32.82 -8.48 -18.52
C ASP A 926 -33.40 -7.20 -17.90
N ASP A 927 -32.55 -6.47 -17.18
CA ASP A 927 -32.78 -5.09 -16.76
C ASP A 927 -31.50 -4.31 -17.12
N PRO A 928 -31.42 -3.70 -18.32
CA PRO A 928 -30.24 -2.94 -18.73
C PRO A 928 -29.94 -1.73 -17.83
N ALA A 929 -30.94 -1.20 -17.12
CA ALA A 929 -30.74 -0.13 -16.13
C ALA A 929 -30.18 -0.65 -14.81
N LEU A 930 -30.36 -1.94 -14.48
CA LEU A 930 -29.56 -2.65 -13.48
C LEU A 930 -28.18 -2.98 -14.02
N GLY A 931 -28.04 -3.42 -15.27
CA GLY A 931 -26.76 -3.80 -15.88
C GLY A 931 -25.76 -2.65 -15.94
N ALA A 932 -26.19 -1.48 -16.43
CA ALA A 932 -25.40 -0.25 -16.50
C ALA A 932 -25.18 0.44 -15.14
N ASP A 933 -25.89 0.05 -14.09
CA ASP A 933 -25.73 0.63 -12.75
C ASP A 933 -24.70 -0.18 -11.97
N SER A 934 -23.45 0.28 -11.99
CA SER A 934 -22.32 -0.35 -11.33
C SER A 934 -22.51 -0.48 -9.80
N GLN A 935 -23.36 0.36 -9.16
CA GLN A 935 -23.70 0.26 -7.73
C GLN A 935 -24.68 -0.88 -7.41
N ARG A 936 -25.43 -1.38 -8.40
CA ARG A 936 -26.40 -2.49 -8.23
C ARG A 936 -26.03 -3.77 -8.96
N ASN A 937 -25.31 -3.69 -10.08
CA ASN A 937 -25.05 -4.85 -10.94
C ASN A 937 -24.19 -5.94 -10.28
N ASN A 938 -23.51 -5.66 -9.17
CA ASN A 938 -22.71 -6.65 -8.44
C ASN A 938 -23.34 -7.07 -7.10
N LEU A 939 -24.47 -6.47 -6.70
CA LEU A 939 -25.07 -6.55 -5.35
C LEU A 939 -25.89 -7.82 -5.13
N PHE A 940 -25.22 -8.97 -5.11
CA PHE A 940 -25.86 -10.27 -4.90
C PHE A 940 -24.89 -11.28 -4.27
N THR A 941 -25.43 -12.38 -3.74
CA THR A 941 -24.64 -13.38 -3.00
C THR A 941 -24.99 -14.84 -3.33
N TYR A 942 -25.98 -15.06 -4.20
CA TYR A 942 -26.67 -16.32 -4.45
C TYR A 942 -27.56 -16.84 -3.30
N ALA A 943 -27.56 -16.19 -2.13
CA ALA A 943 -28.43 -16.50 -1.02
C ALA A 943 -29.64 -15.55 -0.99
N HIS A 944 -30.84 -16.13 -0.94
CA HIS A 944 -32.12 -15.42 -0.92
C HIS A 944 -32.95 -15.86 0.30
N SER A 945 -33.81 -14.97 0.80
CA SER A 945 -34.61 -15.18 2.02
C SER A 945 -36.08 -15.55 1.77
N ASP A 946 -36.47 -15.72 0.50
CA ASP A 946 -37.85 -15.95 0.09
C ASP A 946 -38.43 -17.28 0.60
N ALA A 947 -39.73 -17.29 0.87
CA ALA A 947 -40.44 -18.48 1.33
C ALA A 947 -40.38 -19.61 0.27
N GLY A 948 -39.67 -20.69 0.60
CA GLY A 948 -39.41 -21.81 -0.32
C GLY A 948 -38.06 -21.73 -1.06
N PHE A 949 -37.26 -20.68 -0.86
CA PHE A 949 -35.87 -20.70 -1.26
C PHE A 949 -35.02 -21.50 -0.26
N THR A 950 -34.26 -22.46 -0.78
CA THR A 950 -33.34 -23.30 0.01
C THR A 950 -31.97 -23.24 -0.64
N PHE A 951 -31.08 -22.43 -0.09
CA PHE A 951 -29.78 -22.09 -0.70
C PHE A 951 -28.94 -23.29 -1.16
N SER A 952 -29.01 -24.42 -0.45
CA SER A 952 -28.25 -25.63 -0.76
C SER A 952 -28.78 -26.44 -1.95
N THR A 953 -30.00 -26.16 -2.46
CA THR A 953 -30.68 -26.95 -3.51
C THR A 953 -31.41 -26.14 -4.57
N ASN A 954 -31.85 -24.91 -4.25
CA ASN A 954 -32.65 -24.06 -5.13
C ASN A 954 -31.77 -23.29 -6.13
N GLN A 955 -32.14 -23.35 -7.41
CA GLN A 955 -31.46 -22.70 -8.53
C GLN A 955 -32.41 -21.84 -9.39
N THR A 956 -33.57 -21.40 -8.87
CA THR A 956 -34.49 -20.51 -9.62
C THR A 956 -33.76 -19.24 -10.05
N MET A 957 -33.04 -18.60 -9.13
CA MET A 957 -32.35 -17.33 -9.37
C MET A 957 -31.11 -17.54 -10.26
N CYS A 958 -30.14 -18.32 -9.79
CA CYS A 958 -28.89 -18.60 -10.50
C CYS A 958 -28.52 -20.10 -10.43
N PRO A 959 -28.12 -20.74 -11.56
CA PRO A 959 -27.60 -22.12 -11.54
C PRO A 959 -26.27 -22.26 -10.78
N PHE A 960 -26.08 -23.34 -10.01
CA PHE A 960 -24.82 -23.67 -9.32
C PHE A 960 -23.63 -23.83 -10.29
N ALA A 961 -23.90 -24.09 -11.57
CA ALA A 961 -22.89 -24.22 -12.61
C ALA A 961 -22.55 -22.92 -13.35
N ALA A 962 -23.29 -21.82 -13.14
CA ALA A 962 -23.12 -20.59 -13.92
C ALA A 962 -21.69 -20.02 -13.80
N HIS A 963 -21.12 -19.50 -14.89
CA HIS A 963 -19.70 -19.11 -14.98
C HIS A 963 -19.24 -18.19 -13.84
N THR A 964 -19.97 -17.10 -13.57
CA THR A 964 -19.64 -16.17 -12.48
C THR A 964 -19.78 -16.79 -11.09
N ARG A 965 -20.65 -17.80 -10.91
CA ARG A 965 -20.82 -18.56 -9.66
C ARG A 965 -19.75 -19.63 -9.49
N LYS A 966 -19.32 -20.27 -10.58
CA LYS A 966 -18.18 -21.18 -10.62
C LYS A 966 -16.86 -20.48 -10.31
N THR A 967 -16.63 -19.32 -10.92
CA THR A 967 -15.38 -18.55 -10.75
C THR A 967 -15.35 -17.72 -9.47
N ARG A 968 -16.50 -17.27 -8.95
CA ARG A 968 -16.65 -16.61 -7.64
C ARG A 968 -17.92 -17.12 -6.92
N PRO A 969 -17.83 -18.19 -6.09
CA PRO A 969 -19.01 -18.80 -5.45
C PRO A 969 -19.73 -17.98 -4.36
N ARG A 970 -19.24 -16.79 -4.01
CA ARG A 970 -19.84 -15.89 -3.00
C ARG A 970 -20.19 -16.61 -1.70
N ALA A 971 -21.44 -16.53 -1.24
CA ALA A 971 -21.90 -17.07 0.04
C ALA A 971 -21.91 -18.61 0.13
N GLU A 972 -21.66 -19.32 -0.99
CA GLU A 972 -21.52 -20.78 -0.96
C GLU A 972 -20.26 -21.22 -0.18
N PHE A 973 -19.28 -20.31 -0.09
CA PHE A 973 -18.34 -20.28 1.02
C PHE A 973 -18.85 -19.26 2.05
N THR A 974 -18.84 -19.60 3.34
CA THR A 974 -19.20 -18.65 4.41
C THR A 974 -18.11 -18.63 5.49
N PRO A 975 -17.38 -17.50 5.71
CA PRO A 975 -17.38 -16.27 4.90
C PRO A 975 -17.00 -16.53 3.44
N GLU A 976 -17.28 -15.57 2.55
CA GLU A 976 -16.91 -15.66 1.13
C GLU A 976 -15.44 -16.03 0.97
N ASN A 977 -15.12 -16.90 0.01
CA ASN A 977 -13.77 -17.42 -0.16
C ASN A 977 -12.81 -16.30 -0.54
N THR A 978 -11.65 -16.28 0.10
CA THR A 978 -10.84 -15.10 0.13
C THR A 978 -9.66 -15.21 -0.85
N ILE A 979 -8.73 -16.09 -0.52
CA ILE A 979 -7.45 -16.35 -1.17
C ILE A 979 -7.49 -16.77 -2.65
N ASN A 980 -8.67 -16.92 -3.27
CA ASN A 980 -8.81 -17.51 -4.60
C ASN A 980 -9.43 -16.55 -5.66
N HIS A 981 -9.22 -15.25 -5.51
CA HIS A 981 -9.59 -14.26 -6.53
C HIS A 981 -8.47 -14.04 -7.57
N ILE A 982 -8.81 -13.42 -8.71
CA ILE A 982 -7.86 -13.03 -9.78
C ILE A 982 -8.22 -11.67 -10.35
N MET A 983 -7.26 -10.76 -10.51
CA MET A 983 -7.47 -9.59 -11.36
C MET A 983 -7.51 -10.07 -12.81
N ARG A 984 -8.35 -9.49 -13.66
CA ARG A 984 -8.40 -9.84 -15.08
C ARG A 984 -8.12 -8.59 -15.91
N ALA A 985 -7.02 -8.57 -16.66
CA ALA A 985 -6.66 -7.43 -17.52
C ALA A 985 -6.94 -7.69 -19.01
N GLY A 986 -7.67 -8.77 -19.32
CA GLY A 986 -7.87 -9.21 -20.69
C GLY A 986 -8.65 -8.23 -21.58
N ILE A 987 -8.38 -8.31 -22.88
CA ILE A 987 -8.98 -7.46 -23.92
C ILE A 987 -9.44 -8.35 -25.09
N PRO A 988 -10.56 -8.04 -25.78
CA PRO A 988 -10.94 -8.76 -27.00
C PRO A 988 -9.86 -8.64 -28.09
N TYR A 989 -9.72 -9.68 -28.92
CA TYR A 989 -8.86 -9.68 -30.11
C TYR A 989 -9.63 -10.21 -31.31
N GLY A 990 -9.19 -9.82 -32.52
CA GLY A 990 -9.81 -10.21 -33.77
C GLY A 990 -10.98 -9.31 -34.20
N PRO A 991 -11.58 -9.59 -35.38
CA PRO A 991 -12.69 -8.81 -35.91
C PRO A 991 -14.04 -9.23 -35.31
N GLU A 992 -15.06 -8.39 -35.49
CA GLU A 992 -16.45 -8.75 -35.25
C GLU A 992 -16.91 -9.95 -36.10
N VAL A 993 -18.05 -10.56 -35.74
CA VAL A 993 -18.66 -11.66 -36.51
C VAL A 993 -19.14 -11.13 -37.86
N THR A 994 -18.71 -11.76 -38.96
CA THR A 994 -19.16 -11.38 -40.30
C THR A 994 -20.57 -11.87 -40.61
N GLU A 995 -21.28 -11.21 -41.53
CA GLU A 995 -22.60 -11.66 -42.01
C GLU A 995 -22.59 -13.11 -42.51
N ALA A 996 -21.47 -13.54 -43.10
CA ALA A 996 -21.26 -14.91 -43.57
C ALA A 996 -21.18 -15.92 -42.41
N GLU A 997 -20.40 -15.63 -41.37
CA GLU A 997 -20.28 -16.48 -40.18
C GLU A 997 -21.58 -16.52 -39.37
N ALA A 998 -22.28 -15.39 -39.25
CA ALA A 998 -23.59 -15.31 -38.62
C ALA A 998 -24.63 -16.15 -39.38
N SER A 999 -24.68 -16.04 -40.71
CA SER A 999 -25.58 -16.81 -41.58
C SER A 999 -25.26 -18.30 -41.61
N ALA A 1000 -23.98 -18.68 -41.55
CA ALA A 1000 -23.51 -20.06 -41.47
C ALA A 1000 -23.68 -20.67 -40.08
N GLN A 1001 -23.97 -19.86 -39.05
CA GLN A 1001 -23.95 -20.23 -37.63
C GLN A 1001 -22.64 -20.91 -37.18
N SER A 1002 -21.51 -20.59 -37.84
CA SER A 1002 -20.19 -21.15 -37.55
C SER A 1002 -19.10 -20.09 -37.72
N SER A 1003 -18.15 -20.06 -36.79
CA SER A 1003 -16.90 -19.32 -36.91
C SER A 1003 -16.09 -19.78 -38.12
N SER A 1004 -15.27 -18.87 -38.67
CA SER A 1004 -14.25 -19.21 -39.64
C SER A 1004 -13.03 -19.91 -39.00
N ASP A 1005 -12.39 -20.78 -39.80
CA ASP A 1005 -11.08 -21.36 -39.51
C ASP A 1005 -9.92 -20.50 -40.04
N SER A 1006 -10.19 -19.40 -40.76
CA SER A 1006 -9.15 -18.41 -41.10
C SER A 1006 -8.62 -17.73 -39.83
N SER A 1007 -7.30 -17.64 -39.72
CA SER A 1007 -6.64 -16.91 -38.62
C SER A 1007 -6.90 -15.40 -38.66
N GLU A 1008 -7.23 -14.83 -39.82
CA GLU A 1008 -7.58 -13.41 -39.96
C GLU A 1008 -8.97 -13.09 -39.39
N LEU A 1009 -9.83 -14.10 -39.28
CA LEU A 1009 -11.15 -14.02 -38.66
C LEU A 1009 -11.19 -14.74 -37.30
N GLU A 1010 -10.03 -15.15 -36.76
CA GLU A 1010 -9.97 -15.62 -35.39
C GLU A 1010 -10.21 -14.45 -34.44
N ARG A 1011 -11.15 -14.65 -33.52
CA ARG A 1011 -11.55 -13.70 -32.50
C ARG A 1011 -11.63 -14.36 -31.13
N GLY A 1012 -11.55 -13.57 -30.08
CA GLY A 1012 -11.77 -14.03 -28.72
C GLY A 1012 -11.17 -13.12 -27.68
N LEU A 1013 -10.74 -13.68 -26.55
CA LEU A 1013 -10.19 -12.92 -25.44
C LEU A 1013 -8.67 -13.16 -25.35
N ALA A 1014 -7.89 -12.09 -25.41
CA ALA A 1014 -6.51 -12.07 -24.96
C ALA A 1014 -6.58 -11.99 -23.43
N PHE A 1015 -6.85 -13.13 -22.78
CA PHE A 1015 -7.07 -13.19 -21.35
C PHE A 1015 -5.73 -13.01 -20.64
N VAL A 1016 -5.70 -11.99 -19.78
CA VAL A 1016 -4.67 -11.78 -18.79
C VAL A 1016 -5.35 -11.95 -17.44
N SER A 1017 -4.76 -12.74 -16.56
CA SER A 1017 -5.05 -12.61 -15.12
C SER A 1017 -3.79 -12.44 -14.31
N TYR A 1018 -3.89 -11.57 -13.31
CA TYR A 1018 -2.85 -11.31 -12.34
C TYR A 1018 -3.20 -12.04 -11.04
N GLN A 1019 -2.20 -12.70 -10.46
CA GLN A 1019 -2.26 -13.35 -9.14
C GLN A 1019 -0.88 -13.37 -8.49
N SER A 1020 -0.81 -13.38 -7.16
CA SER A 1020 0.46 -13.52 -6.44
C SER A 1020 0.97 -14.96 -6.51
N ASN A 1021 0.04 -15.90 -6.62
CA ASN A 1021 0.25 -17.32 -6.51
C ASN A 1021 -0.74 -17.98 -7.47
N LEU A 1022 -0.22 -18.62 -8.50
CA LEU A 1022 -0.98 -19.25 -9.57
C LEU A 1022 -1.83 -20.42 -9.06
N SER A 1023 -1.32 -21.14 -8.06
CA SER A 1023 -2.01 -22.26 -7.42
C SER A 1023 -3.21 -21.82 -6.56
N ASN A 1024 -3.26 -20.55 -6.16
CA ASN A 1024 -4.38 -19.93 -5.46
C ASN A 1024 -5.32 -19.15 -6.40
N GLY A 1025 -4.78 -18.46 -7.40
CA GLY A 1025 -5.56 -17.70 -8.38
C GLY A 1025 -6.07 -18.56 -9.55
N PHE A 1026 -5.60 -18.26 -10.76
CA PHE A 1026 -6.02 -18.88 -12.02
C PHE A 1026 -6.15 -20.41 -11.98
N ALA A 1027 -5.14 -21.12 -11.46
CA ALA A 1027 -5.18 -22.58 -11.45
C ALA A 1027 -6.17 -23.14 -10.42
N PHE A 1028 -6.40 -22.50 -9.27
CA PHE A 1028 -7.45 -22.95 -8.34
C PHE A 1028 -8.84 -22.84 -8.97
N ILE A 1029 -9.12 -21.70 -9.60
CA ILE A 1029 -10.40 -21.44 -10.26
C ILE A 1029 -10.62 -22.49 -11.35
N GLN A 1030 -9.63 -22.72 -12.22
CA GLN A 1030 -9.76 -23.68 -13.30
C GLN A 1030 -9.86 -25.13 -12.78
N LEU A 1031 -8.86 -25.59 -12.00
CA LEU A 1031 -8.73 -26.98 -11.57
C LEU A 1031 -9.76 -27.39 -10.51
N GLY A 1032 -10.06 -26.51 -9.56
CA GLY A 1032 -10.86 -26.79 -8.37
C GLY A 1032 -12.34 -26.49 -8.51
N LEU A 1033 -12.71 -25.55 -9.40
CA LEU A 1033 -14.09 -25.07 -9.54
C LEU A 1033 -14.67 -25.32 -10.94
N THR A 1034 -14.03 -24.83 -12.02
CA THR A 1034 -14.65 -24.83 -13.36
C THR A 1034 -14.71 -26.22 -13.99
N ILE A 1035 -13.59 -26.97 -14.03
CA ILE A 1035 -13.53 -28.32 -14.64
C ILE A 1035 -14.15 -29.43 -13.76
N GLN A 1036 -14.53 -29.11 -12.52
CA GLN A 1036 -15.11 -30.09 -11.59
C GLN A 1036 -16.62 -30.23 -11.77
N ALA A 1037 -17.09 -31.42 -12.18
CA ALA A 1037 -18.52 -31.73 -12.32
C ALA A 1037 -19.29 -31.76 -10.99
N SER A 1038 -18.58 -31.77 -9.86
CA SER A 1038 -19.11 -31.65 -8.50
C SER A 1038 -18.04 -30.97 -7.64
N PRO A 1039 -17.95 -29.63 -7.67
CA PRO A 1039 -16.84 -28.87 -7.07
C PRO A 1039 -16.81 -28.99 -5.54
N LEU A 1040 -15.70 -28.59 -4.93
CA LEU A 1040 -15.52 -28.55 -3.47
C LEU A 1040 -16.67 -27.85 -2.75
N VAL A 1041 -17.23 -26.81 -3.37
CA VAL A 1041 -18.42 -26.06 -2.93
C VAL A 1041 -19.65 -26.97 -2.76
N THR A 1042 -19.94 -27.85 -3.71
CA THR A 1042 -21.08 -28.78 -3.62
C THR A 1042 -20.89 -29.80 -2.49
N LEU A 1043 -19.65 -30.23 -2.23
CA LEU A 1043 -19.32 -31.10 -1.09
C LEU A 1043 -19.48 -30.36 0.25
N TYR A 1044 -19.09 -29.09 0.32
CA TYR A 1044 -19.28 -28.21 1.48
C TYR A 1044 -20.77 -27.95 1.77
N LEU A 1045 -21.57 -27.62 0.74
CA LEU A 1045 -23.02 -27.48 0.83
C LEU A 1045 -23.75 -28.81 1.11
N ALA A 1046 -23.11 -29.96 0.89
CA ALA A 1046 -23.62 -31.26 1.31
C ALA A 1046 -23.26 -31.62 2.77
N HIS A 1047 -22.21 -31.02 3.35
CA HIS A 1047 -21.88 -31.17 4.77
C HIS A 1047 -22.79 -30.34 5.70
N ARG A 1048 -23.50 -29.35 5.16
CA ARG A 1048 -24.45 -28.50 5.91
C ARG A 1048 -25.90 -29.03 5.96
N ASP A 1049 -26.20 -30.17 5.35
CA ASP A 1049 -27.51 -30.83 5.44
C ASP A 1049 -27.33 -32.34 5.75
N PRO A 1050 -27.60 -32.80 6.98
CA PRO A 1050 -27.35 -34.17 7.40
C PRO A 1050 -28.29 -35.21 6.74
N ASN A 1051 -29.37 -34.78 6.07
CA ASN A 1051 -30.28 -35.68 5.34
C ASN A 1051 -29.86 -35.88 3.87
N ARG A 1052 -28.83 -35.18 3.39
CA ARG A 1052 -28.47 -35.13 1.97
C ARG A 1052 -27.54 -36.25 1.55
N THR A 1053 -28.04 -37.16 0.71
CA THR A 1053 -27.17 -38.09 -0.04
C THR A 1053 -26.42 -37.34 -1.16
N PRO A 1054 -25.09 -37.51 -1.31
CA PRO A 1054 -24.29 -36.81 -2.34
C PRO A 1054 -24.66 -37.12 -3.80
N SER A 1055 -25.58 -38.06 -4.05
CA SER A 1055 -26.05 -38.47 -5.37
C SER A 1055 -27.09 -37.52 -5.99
N SER A 1056 -27.75 -36.67 -5.20
CA SER A 1056 -28.97 -35.93 -5.60
C SER A 1056 -28.74 -34.58 -6.30
N CYS A 1057 -27.52 -34.06 -6.31
CA CYS A 1057 -27.21 -32.76 -6.91
C CYS A 1057 -25.79 -32.76 -7.50
N ARG A 1058 -25.70 -32.72 -8.83
CA ARG A 1058 -24.46 -32.63 -9.60
C ARG A 1058 -24.56 -31.44 -10.56
N PRO A 1059 -24.06 -30.25 -10.21
CA PRO A 1059 -24.18 -29.07 -11.08
C PRO A 1059 -23.62 -29.26 -12.49
N GLY A 1060 -22.55 -30.05 -12.62
CA GLY A 1060 -21.75 -30.13 -13.84
C GLY A 1060 -20.55 -29.18 -13.78
N VAL A 1061 -19.89 -29.06 -14.92
CA VAL A 1061 -18.75 -28.16 -15.12
C VAL A 1061 -19.23 -26.73 -15.43
N ASP A 1062 -18.31 -25.77 -15.46
CA ASP A 1062 -18.58 -24.40 -15.93
C ASP A 1062 -18.97 -24.39 -17.42
N PRO A 1063 -20.12 -23.82 -17.83
CA PRO A 1063 -20.62 -23.91 -19.19
C PRO A 1063 -19.82 -23.10 -20.22
N ILE A 1064 -18.92 -22.20 -19.81
CA ILE A 1064 -18.13 -21.33 -20.70
C ILE A 1064 -16.67 -21.79 -20.80
N ILE A 1065 -15.98 -22.05 -19.68
CA ILE A 1065 -14.53 -22.36 -19.65
C ILE A 1065 -14.14 -23.69 -19.00
N GLY A 1066 -15.10 -24.45 -18.45
CA GLY A 1066 -14.82 -25.76 -17.87
C GLY A 1066 -14.69 -26.83 -18.96
N SER A 1067 -13.76 -27.77 -18.82
CA SER A 1067 -13.66 -28.97 -19.66
C SER A 1067 -13.79 -30.24 -18.81
N THR A 1068 -13.74 -31.41 -19.44
CA THR A 1068 -13.75 -32.71 -18.75
C THR A 1068 -12.51 -33.51 -19.15
N ASN A 1069 -11.58 -33.69 -18.21
CA ASN A 1069 -10.37 -34.50 -18.40
C ASN A 1069 -10.74 -36.00 -18.49
N GLY A 1070 -11.16 -36.42 -19.68
CA GLY A 1070 -11.87 -37.69 -19.89
C GLY A 1070 -11.71 -38.37 -21.25
N GLY A 1071 -10.72 -37.98 -22.07
CA GLY A 1071 -10.41 -38.70 -23.32
C GLY A 1071 -9.91 -37.80 -24.46
N ASN A 1072 -9.32 -38.43 -25.46
CA ASN A 1072 -8.73 -37.77 -26.63
C ASN A 1072 -9.67 -37.94 -27.85
N PRO A 1073 -9.93 -36.90 -28.68
CA PRO A 1073 -9.53 -35.50 -28.52
C PRO A 1073 -10.38 -34.77 -27.47
N PRO A 1074 -9.77 -34.01 -26.54
CA PRO A 1074 -10.50 -32.99 -25.79
C PRO A 1074 -10.68 -31.76 -26.69
N GLY A 1075 -11.56 -30.84 -26.29
CA GLY A 1075 -12.15 -29.88 -27.22
C GLY A 1075 -13.35 -30.53 -27.93
N ASN A 1076 -14.55 -30.06 -27.61
CA ASN A 1076 -15.85 -30.64 -28.01
C ASN A 1076 -16.19 -31.99 -27.35
N ALA A 1077 -15.55 -32.32 -26.21
CA ALA A 1077 -15.99 -33.45 -25.39
C ALA A 1077 -17.36 -33.13 -24.76
N ALA A 1078 -18.30 -34.08 -24.75
CA ALA A 1078 -19.67 -33.81 -24.30
C ALA A 1078 -19.74 -33.48 -22.79
N ARG A 1079 -20.27 -32.30 -22.45
CA ARG A 1079 -20.32 -31.75 -21.08
C ARG A 1079 -21.77 -31.57 -20.62
N THR A 1080 -22.18 -32.30 -19.59
CA THR A 1080 -23.54 -32.18 -19.01
C THR A 1080 -23.58 -31.11 -17.93
N ILE A 1081 -24.50 -30.15 -18.08
CA ILE A 1081 -24.76 -29.05 -17.14
C ILE A 1081 -26.20 -29.19 -16.62
N ASN A 1082 -26.40 -29.02 -15.31
CA ASN A 1082 -27.71 -29.04 -14.66
C ASN A 1082 -28.05 -27.67 -14.04
N GLY A 1083 -29.29 -27.45 -13.63
CA GLY A 1083 -29.75 -26.19 -13.04
C GLY A 1083 -30.02 -25.04 -14.02
N LEU A 1084 -29.61 -25.15 -15.28
CA LEU A 1084 -29.81 -24.11 -16.30
C LEU A 1084 -31.29 -23.84 -16.59
N ASP A 1085 -32.19 -24.82 -16.43
CA ASP A 1085 -33.64 -24.61 -16.51
C ASP A 1085 -34.21 -24.23 -15.12
N PRO A 1086 -34.81 -23.03 -14.94
CA PRO A 1086 -35.31 -22.56 -13.65
C PRO A 1086 -36.58 -23.28 -13.17
N LEU A 1087 -37.25 -24.05 -14.04
CA LEU A 1087 -38.46 -24.80 -13.71
C LEU A 1087 -38.16 -26.30 -13.45
N ASN A 1088 -37.02 -26.80 -13.95
CA ASN A 1088 -36.56 -28.16 -13.68
C ASN A 1088 -35.03 -28.23 -13.57
N PHE A 1089 -34.49 -28.04 -12.36
CA PHE A 1089 -33.04 -28.06 -12.12
C PHE A 1089 -32.35 -29.39 -12.46
N GLN A 1090 -33.11 -30.49 -12.58
CA GLN A 1090 -32.62 -31.83 -12.89
C GLN A 1090 -32.68 -32.16 -14.39
N LYS A 1091 -33.14 -31.22 -15.23
CA LYS A 1091 -33.10 -31.32 -16.70
C LYS A 1091 -31.66 -31.07 -17.17
N PRO A 1092 -30.97 -32.08 -17.73
CA PRO A 1092 -29.62 -31.90 -18.25
C PRO A 1092 -29.66 -31.11 -19.56
N ILE A 1093 -28.72 -30.19 -19.73
CA ILE A 1093 -28.36 -29.61 -21.01
C ILE A 1093 -26.94 -30.09 -21.34
N VAL A 1094 -26.72 -30.57 -22.57
CA VAL A 1094 -25.44 -31.16 -23.00
C VAL A 1094 -24.75 -30.24 -24.00
N ILE A 1095 -23.60 -29.70 -23.61
CA ILE A 1095 -22.72 -28.92 -24.47
C ILE A 1095 -21.81 -29.91 -25.22
N ASN A 1096 -21.90 -29.95 -26.54
CA ASN A 1096 -21.11 -30.85 -27.40
C ASN A 1096 -20.04 -30.10 -28.22
N THR A 1097 -19.85 -28.81 -27.96
CA THR A 1097 -18.86 -27.94 -28.61
C THR A 1097 -18.29 -27.01 -27.56
N ASP A 1098 -16.98 -26.89 -27.46
CA ASP A 1098 -16.37 -25.93 -26.54
C ASP A 1098 -16.33 -24.55 -27.18
N PHE A 1099 -17.11 -23.62 -26.61
CA PHE A 1099 -17.25 -22.26 -27.12
C PHE A 1099 -15.96 -21.44 -26.95
N VAL A 1100 -15.17 -21.76 -25.93
CA VAL A 1100 -13.86 -21.17 -25.67
C VAL A 1100 -12.78 -22.23 -25.94
N VAL A 1101 -11.82 -21.91 -26.81
CA VAL A 1101 -10.74 -22.81 -27.20
C VAL A 1101 -9.40 -22.14 -26.89
N SER A 1102 -8.62 -22.76 -26.01
CA SER A 1102 -7.25 -22.33 -25.74
C SER A 1102 -6.39 -22.39 -27.00
N ARG A 1103 -5.74 -21.28 -27.33
CA ARG A 1103 -4.61 -21.19 -28.26
C ARG A 1103 -3.27 -21.06 -27.52
N GLY A 1104 -3.26 -21.35 -26.21
CA GLY A 1104 -2.07 -21.35 -25.36
C GLY A 1104 -1.77 -20.04 -24.65
N GLY A 1105 -0.64 -20.04 -23.95
CA GLY A 1105 -0.16 -18.92 -23.16
C GLY A 1105 1.03 -19.32 -22.28
N GLU A 1106 1.39 -18.45 -21.34
CA GLU A 1106 2.51 -18.65 -20.43
C GLU A 1106 2.26 -17.96 -19.08
N TYR A 1107 2.96 -18.44 -18.05
CA TYR A 1107 3.06 -17.82 -16.74
C TYR A 1107 4.29 -16.89 -16.70
N PHE A 1108 4.05 -15.59 -16.73
CA PHE A 1108 5.07 -14.58 -16.50
C PHE A 1108 5.02 -14.06 -15.07
N PHE A 1109 6.10 -13.41 -14.67
CA PHE A 1109 6.17 -12.54 -13.52
C PHE A 1109 6.41 -11.12 -14.04
N SER A 1110 5.44 -10.22 -13.83
CA SER A 1110 5.61 -8.78 -14.01
C SER A 1110 6.33 -8.24 -12.78
N PRO A 1111 7.62 -7.86 -12.86
CA PRO A 1111 8.34 -7.30 -11.72
C PRO A 1111 7.85 -5.89 -11.38
N PRO A 1112 8.16 -5.35 -10.19
CA PRO A 1112 8.14 -3.90 -9.98
C PRO A 1112 9.17 -3.23 -10.90
N ILE A 1113 8.91 -2.00 -11.37
CA ILE A 1113 9.78 -1.26 -12.30
C ILE A 1113 11.21 -1.09 -11.74
N SER A 1114 11.39 -0.76 -10.46
CA SER A 1114 12.72 -0.71 -9.82
C SER A 1114 13.49 -2.04 -9.85
N ALA A 1115 12.79 -3.18 -9.88
CA ALA A 1115 13.46 -4.47 -10.06
C ALA A 1115 13.91 -4.68 -11.51
N LEU A 1116 13.47 -3.90 -12.49
CA LEU A 1116 14.11 -3.86 -13.82
C LEU A 1116 15.54 -3.29 -13.73
N VAL A 1117 15.76 -2.30 -12.84
CA VAL A 1117 17.11 -1.81 -12.53
C VAL A 1117 17.92 -2.86 -11.77
N THR A 1118 17.29 -3.62 -10.86
CA THR A 1118 17.95 -4.75 -10.19
C THR A 1118 18.31 -5.87 -11.17
N LEU A 1119 17.39 -6.23 -12.07
CA LEU A 1119 17.57 -7.23 -13.12
C LEU A 1119 18.52 -6.76 -14.25
N SER A 1120 18.84 -5.46 -14.32
CA SER A 1120 19.87 -4.90 -15.22
C SER A 1120 21.30 -5.09 -14.74
N GLN A 1121 21.50 -5.51 -13.48
CA GLN A 1121 22.81 -5.70 -12.83
C GLN A 1121 23.17 -7.19 -12.79
#